data_AF-A0A9P5ALV8-F1
#
_entry.id   AF-A0A9P5ALV8-F1
#
_cell.length_a   1.000
_cell.length_b   1.000
_cell.length_c   1.000
_cell.angle_alpha   90.00
_cell.angle_beta   90.00
_cell.angle_gamma   90.00
#
_symmetry.space_group_name_H-M   'P 1'
#
loop_
_entity.id
_entity.type
_entity.pdbx_description
1 polymer ?
#
loop_
_entity_poly.entity_id
_entity_poly.type
_entity_poly.pdbx_seq_one_letter_code
_entity_poly.pdbx_strand_id
1 'polypeptide(L)'
;MSRLRQKVLPVLAVSSLPSSHITSAPDISWTKVGPGKDHVLSELESLYWDGVKAELENIVRTLKAWQQPEFVDVSIEDENDDHVHGFDTFLDSVSQQSRAHAIRYGKMRQKQSQLMKGYSTKHMAYGRKTAREALLDTISDRIAQQASDHIKADVRESIQASTRLKGMEYRAWILLQAAGFLDMEKLIEHRPPPDMFGFWKRPAIPQLALSTFSDDWTPNFESLRCMRKQCKKVVRGSMFIRNDAGSDPGIICEECYRNHYYGKGPYTKAYKHCILSETITPEISRKICTCAGMLESNDDESLFPISRPEGHSGFGKDVRGQCKVLQLGDMVALAKYHGLQSSVGVKPRTQKEIEKAKRQARIEENRRSNWSYRYSSSTKPEMSDFEDENEPKPKKEAGPKGGRLKRMKTVQETSLNATDRSPASTNVSVAEEAAEDGDIPLFFRKYVEKYPYGNVHMALRVGPLVIENGVAHTKGGALVSLREMPIYHERFHLQTMPDRDLAIGGGLDRPVWKRKRKATGRKRYKAIMKQVVGVPFSGDYGSHDQELSIVQDLLAACEKPFDDPGLPTSDQVKLLNTLLEPVLEKLKVLLSPRLEVYLRSISERLLDQDVKLAWSATHNNCQTFCSSLIDKAVFQPLVNGEPGDISSDVSPLYTMSFVCPDEGYKRRGVRTKFDVPFGLTEEYLLRFHFGRHDESDIIDTYQEYWYDWGAFGSTLYKYQDLYPWDCTEAYGRYPTKCGDCNLAKHVWAFPFDSWSVSSHHLSRDRHMYGPALTDQDLTAVGEGATASSWMRNRLTVLSAMAVLHRAATAMAQSLKFQKATAWLHKGLTDSTLDPSLARVKLGGIHRAQPCSHYFEAGVYSHYFIAPWATLTRDKQIKAYELQRDGRAGLPDMPGYLRKRRFDGHIEWDQYQLLDFGGTSPFPDIDHPMNIAPFHHHICMDKVDGCYSDSHFSPTSETPCHVCASGCGSSTRNAADCASGETIRMAEAAAAAALAAVNASTSHSSCGGGSSSCGGGSSSCGGGSSCGGSSSY
;
A
#
# COMPACT_ATOMS: atom_id res chain seq x y z
N MET A 1 14.12 41.60 45.78
CA MET A 1 15.17 40.55 45.72
C MET A 1 14.63 39.12 45.87
N SER A 2 13.66 38.81 46.75
CA SER A 2 13.14 37.42 46.88
C SER A 2 12.27 36.94 45.69
N ARG A 3 11.61 37.85 44.95
CA ARG A 3 10.82 37.51 43.74
C ARG A 3 11.65 37.12 42.50
N LEU A 4 12.97 37.38 42.50
CA LEU A 4 13.87 36.95 41.42
C LEU A 4 14.43 35.54 41.64
N ARG A 5 14.48 35.05 42.89
CA ARG A 5 14.89 33.66 43.18
C ARG A 5 13.83 32.62 42.78
N GLN A 6 12.54 32.94 42.89
CA GLN A 6 11.46 32.00 42.50
C GLN A 6 11.24 31.87 40.98
N LYS A 7 11.75 32.80 40.15
CA LYS A 7 11.65 32.73 38.69
C LYS A 7 12.86 32.13 37.99
N VAL A 8 13.99 32.01 38.69
CA VAL A 8 15.26 31.52 38.11
C VAL A 8 15.56 30.06 38.49
N LEU A 9 14.92 29.52 39.54
CA LEU A 9 15.14 28.14 39.98
C LEU A 9 14.42 27.02 39.17
N PRO A 10 13.34 27.25 38.39
CA PRO A 10 12.84 26.19 37.49
C PRO A 10 13.67 26.05 36.21
N VAL A 11 14.54 27.03 35.89
CA VAL A 11 15.32 27.05 34.65
C VAL A 11 16.65 26.29 34.78
N LEU A 12 17.05 25.94 36.00
CA LEU A 12 18.23 25.10 36.26
C LEU A 12 17.90 23.63 36.59
N ALA A 13 16.62 23.24 36.53
CA ALA A 13 16.17 21.84 36.66
C ALA A 13 15.81 21.18 35.31
N VAL A 14 16.10 21.84 34.18
CA VAL A 14 16.02 21.26 32.84
C VAL A 14 17.45 21.08 32.30
N SER A 15 18.27 20.35 33.04
CA SER A 15 19.51 19.73 32.53
C SER A 15 19.31 18.23 32.32
N SER A 16 18.10 17.79 31.96
CA SER A 16 17.97 16.47 31.37
C SER A 16 18.52 16.54 29.96
N LEU A 17 19.66 15.89 29.74
CA LEU A 17 20.12 15.48 28.42
C LEU A 17 18.91 15.02 27.57
N PRO A 18 18.88 15.29 26.26
CA PRO A 18 17.86 14.68 25.40
C PRO A 18 17.84 13.17 25.69
N SER A 19 16.64 12.62 25.96
CA SER A 19 16.48 11.21 26.31
C SER A 19 17.31 10.35 25.36
N SER A 20 18.13 9.44 25.87
CA SER A 20 18.93 8.51 25.06
C SER A 20 18.09 7.34 24.52
N HIS A 21 16.78 7.34 24.77
CA HIS A 21 15.86 6.26 24.44
C HIS A 21 14.46 6.81 24.08
N ILE A 22 13.74 6.06 23.25
CA ILE A 22 12.34 6.29 22.89
C ILE A 22 11.40 5.26 23.54
N THR A 23 11.94 4.09 23.90
CA THR A 23 11.21 3.00 24.54
C THR A 23 11.62 2.87 26.00
N SER A 24 10.71 3.15 26.93
CA SER A 24 10.91 2.89 28.35
C SER A 24 11.02 1.39 28.63
N ALA A 25 11.93 1.00 29.51
CA ALA A 25 12.08 -0.37 29.99
C ALA A 25 12.45 -0.34 31.48
N PRO A 26 12.07 -1.37 32.26
CA PRO A 26 12.44 -1.42 33.67
C PRO A 26 13.96 -1.54 33.83
N ASP A 27 14.50 -0.90 34.88
CA ASP A 27 15.90 -0.99 35.25
C ASP A 27 16.19 -2.32 35.96
N ILE A 28 16.35 -3.38 35.17
CA ILE A 28 16.69 -4.73 35.61
C ILE A 28 18.17 -4.99 35.34
N SER A 29 18.84 -5.69 36.26
CA SER A 29 20.26 -6.01 36.16
C SER A 29 20.61 -6.87 34.92
N TRP A 30 21.82 -6.64 34.42
CA TRP A 30 22.39 -7.34 33.27
C TRP A 30 23.62 -8.13 33.70
N THR A 31 23.77 -9.33 33.16
CA THR A 31 24.98 -10.16 33.31
C THR A 31 25.81 -10.05 32.04
N LYS A 32 27.09 -9.69 32.18
CA LYS A 32 28.02 -9.63 31.04
C LYS A 32 28.31 -11.06 30.56
N VAL A 33 28.17 -11.29 29.25
CA VAL A 33 28.58 -12.56 28.62
C VAL A 33 30.04 -12.46 28.19
N GLY A 34 30.38 -11.44 27.39
CA GLY A 34 31.76 -11.24 26.92
C GLY A 34 31.86 -10.24 25.76
N PRO A 35 32.99 -10.20 25.04
CA PRO A 35 33.18 -9.40 23.82
C PRO A 35 32.22 -9.82 22.70
N GLY A 36 31.84 -8.87 21.83
CA GLY A 36 30.87 -9.11 20.77
C GLY A 36 31.34 -10.16 19.75
N LYS A 37 32.60 -10.06 19.33
CA LYS A 37 33.19 -10.92 18.29
C LYS A 37 33.11 -12.42 18.62
N ASP A 38 33.17 -12.76 19.90
CA ASP A 38 33.24 -14.15 20.35
C ASP A 38 31.85 -14.72 20.70
N HIS A 39 30.85 -13.86 20.95
CA HIS A 39 29.60 -14.29 21.59
C HIS A 39 28.30 -13.89 20.87
N VAL A 40 28.30 -12.88 19.99
CA VAL A 40 27.04 -12.40 19.36
C VAL A 40 26.36 -13.53 18.60
N LEU A 41 27.06 -14.20 17.69
CA LEU A 41 26.48 -15.24 16.84
C LEU A 41 25.89 -16.39 17.66
N SER A 42 26.66 -16.95 18.59
CA SER A 42 26.22 -18.09 19.41
C SER A 42 25.05 -17.76 20.33
N GLU A 43 25.02 -16.55 20.91
CA GLU A 43 23.92 -16.13 21.78
C GLU A 43 22.65 -15.82 20.97
N LEU A 44 22.79 -15.24 19.77
CA LEU A 44 21.66 -15.06 18.84
C LEU A 44 21.06 -16.39 18.41
N GLU A 45 21.91 -17.36 18.04
CA GLU A 45 21.46 -18.70 17.65
C GLU A 45 20.77 -19.43 18.80
N SER A 46 21.35 -19.38 20.01
CA SER A 46 20.73 -19.96 21.20
C SER A 46 19.36 -19.34 21.48
N LEU A 47 19.23 -18.01 21.43
CA LEU A 47 17.95 -17.34 21.62
C LEU A 47 16.96 -17.65 20.49
N TYR A 48 17.43 -17.78 19.25
CA TYR A 48 16.60 -18.14 18.10
C TYR A 48 15.93 -19.49 18.32
N TRP A 49 16.69 -20.52 18.72
CA TRP A 49 16.14 -21.86 18.96
C TRP A 49 15.20 -21.93 20.14
N ASP A 50 15.45 -21.13 21.19
CA ASP A 50 14.49 -20.96 22.29
C ASP A 50 13.14 -20.41 21.77
N GLY A 51 13.18 -19.46 20.84
CA GLY A 51 12.01 -18.90 20.19
C GLY A 51 11.29 -19.89 19.27
N VAL A 52 12.02 -20.69 18.49
CA VAL A 52 11.46 -21.76 17.64
C VAL A 52 10.72 -22.79 18.49
N LYS A 53 11.29 -23.20 19.63
CA LYS A 53 10.63 -24.15 20.54
C LYS A 53 9.30 -23.63 21.07
N ALA A 54 9.24 -22.35 21.46
CA ALA A 54 8.00 -21.71 21.92
C ALA A 54 6.94 -21.60 20.80
N GLU A 55 7.38 -21.43 19.55
CA GLU A 55 6.50 -21.40 18.38
C GLU A 55 5.94 -22.80 18.06
N LEU A 56 6.74 -23.86 18.16
CA LEU A 56 6.26 -25.24 18.01
C LEU A 56 5.21 -25.59 19.08
N GLU A 57 5.41 -25.16 20.32
CA GLU A 57 4.40 -25.29 21.37
C GLU A 57 3.10 -24.56 20.97
N ASN A 58 3.19 -23.35 20.43
CA ASN A 58 2.01 -22.59 19.98
C ASN A 58 1.25 -23.34 18.88
N ILE A 59 1.96 -23.91 17.92
CA ILE A 59 1.40 -24.66 16.79
C ILE A 59 0.71 -25.93 17.29
N VAL A 60 1.37 -26.75 18.13
CA VAL A 60 0.79 -28.00 18.64
C VAL A 60 -0.47 -27.74 19.48
N ARG A 61 -0.46 -26.70 20.32
CA ARG A 61 -1.66 -26.29 21.08
C ARG A 61 -2.78 -25.81 20.17
N THR A 62 -2.46 -25.07 19.12
CA THR A 62 -3.44 -24.62 18.12
C THR A 62 -4.07 -25.80 17.39
N LEU A 63 -3.24 -26.74 16.91
CA LEU A 63 -3.72 -27.94 16.24
C LEU A 63 -4.61 -28.78 17.15
N LYS A 64 -4.21 -28.97 18.41
CA LYS A 64 -4.99 -29.67 19.42
C LYS A 64 -6.35 -28.99 19.68
N ALA A 65 -6.37 -27.66 19.74
CA ALA A 65 -7.60 -26.89 19.86
C ALA A 65 -8.50 -27.13 18.63
N TRP A 66 -7.96 -27.06 17.41
CA TRP A 66 -8.73 -27.27 16.18
C TRP A 66 -9.23 -28.69 15.95
N GLN A 67 -8.71 -29.68 16.68
CA GLN A 67 -9.22 -31.05 16.67
C GLN A 67 -10.39 -31.28 17.64
N GLN A 68 -10.75 -30.29 18.47
CA GLN A 68 -11.89 -30.43 19.39
C GLN A 68 -13.21 -30.55 18.61
N PRO A 69 -14.23 -31.27 19.15
CA PRO A 69 -15.48 -31.53 18.44
C PRO A 69 -16.20 -30.28 17.90
N GLU A 70 -16.09 -29.15 18.60
CA GLU A 70 -16.69 -27.87 18.21
C GLU A 70 -16.07 -27.23 16.94
N PHE A 71 -14.91 -27.72 16.49
CA PHE A 71 -14.17 -27.20 15.35
C PHE A 71 -14.07 -28.17 14.16
N VAL A 72 -14.53 -29.42 14.32
CA VAL A 72 -14.41 -30.47 13.29
C VAL A 72 -15.06 -30.07 11.97
N ASP A 73 -16.22 -29.40 12.04
CA ASP A 73 -16.99 -28.98 10.86
C ASP A 73 -16.59 -27.59 10.32
N VAL A 74 -15.57 -26.95 10.93
CA VAL A 74 -15.08 -25.65 10.44
C VAL A 74 -14.31 -25.87 9.15
N SER A 75 -14.83 -25.35 8.05
CA SER A 75 -14.20 -25.30 6.74
C SER A 75 -14.31 -23.90 6.15
N ILE A 76 -13.37 -23.54 5.27
CA ILE A 76 -13.47 -22.34 4.44
C ILE A 76 -13.27 -22.73 2.97
N GLU A 77 -14.04 -22.13 2.06
CA GLU A 77 -14.00 -22.44 0.62
C GLU A 77 -12.59 -22.27 0.05
N ASP A 78 -11.89 -21.23 0.48
CA ASP A 78 -10.56 -20.87 0.00
C ASP A 78 -9.45 -21.84 0.43
N GLU A 79 -9.67 -22.72 1.44
CA GLU A 79 -8.70 -23.77 1.82
C GLU A 79 -8.52 -24.79 0.69
N ASN A 80 -9.57 -25.02 -0.10
CA ASN A 80 -9.60 -26.01 -1.17
C ASN A 80 -9.59 -25.36 -2.57
N ASP A 81 -9.42 -24.04 -2.66
CA ASP A 81 -9.37 -23.34 -3.94
C ASP A 81 -8.00 -23.51 -4.62
N ASP A 82 -8.03 -24.12 -5.79
CA ASP A 82 -6.85 -24.39 -6.60
C ASP A 82 -6.52 -23.30 -7.61
N HIS A 83 -7.45 -22.37 -7.82
CA HIS A 83 -7.32 -21.30 -8.79
C HIS A 83 -6.51 -20.14 -8.22
N VAL A 84 -5.20 -20.35 -8.09
CA VAL A 84 -4.28 -19.26 -7.77
C VAL A 84 -4.04 -18.42 -9.03
N HIS A 85 -4.67 -17.24 -9.08
CA HIS A 85 -4.49 -16.27 -10.16
C HIS A 85 -4.41 -14.84 -9.63
N GLY A 86 -4.23 -13.86 -10.52
CA GLY A 86 -4.14 -12.44 -10.16
C GLY A 86 -2.74 -11.90 -9.97
N PHE A 87 -1.73 -12.77 -9.95
CA PHE A 87 -0.31 -12.40 -9.89
C PHE A 87 0.26 -11.83 -11.21
N ASP A 88 -0.52 -11.83 -12.29
CA ASP A 88 -0.11 -11.40 -13.63
C ASP A 88 0.46 -9.97 -13.65
N THR A 89 -0.20 -9.03 -12.96
CA THR A 89 0.25 -7.64 -12.88
C THR A 89 1.55 -7.49 -12.11
N PHE A 90 1.77 -8.33 -11.09
CA PHE A 90 3.05 -8.38 -10.38
C PHE A 90 4.17 -8.89 -11.29
N LEU A 91 3.95 -10.01 -12.00
CA LEU A 91 4.92 -10.55 -12.98
C LEU A 91 5.32 -9.51 -14.03
N ASP A 92 4.35 -8.79 -14.58
CA ASP A 92 4.60 -7.72 -15.56
C ASP A 92 5.40 -6.55 -14.96
N SER A 93 5.23 -6.27 -13.68
CA SER A 93 5.93 -5.17 -13.00
C SER A 93 7.41 -5.46 -12.78
N VAL A 94 7.75 -6.71 -12.51
CA VAL A 94 9.12 -7.14 -12.17
C VAL A 94 9.91 -7.70 -13.36
N SER A 95 9.25 -8.09 -14.45
CA SER A 95 9.91 -8.68 -15.63
C SER A 95 10.57 -7.63 -16.52
N GLN A 96 11.83 -7.87 -16.93
CA GLN A 96 12.64 -6.92 -17.71
C GLN A 96 11.95 -6.46 -19.00
N GLN A 97 11.38 -7.40 -19.77
CA GLN A 97 10.80 -7.10 -21.08
C GLN A 97 9.51 -6.30 -20.97
N SER A 98 8.61 -6.69 -20.06
CA SER A 98 7.41 -5.92 -19.71
C SER A 98 7.77 -4.52 -19.22
N ARG A 99 8.87 -4.41 -18.46
CA ARG A 99 9.33 -3.13 -17.93
C ARG A 99 9.92 -2.22 -19.00
N ALA A 100 10.67 -2.78 -19.94
CA ALA A 100 11.17 -2.07 -21.12
C ALA A 100 10.03 -1.56 -22.00
N HIS A 101 9.01 -2.40 -22.27
CA HIS A 101 7.79 -1.99 -22.99
C HIS A 101 7.12 -0.81 -22.29
N ALA A 102 6.91 -0.90 -20.98
CA ALA A 102 6.21 0.13 -20.24
C ALA A 102 7.00 1.46 -20.17
N ILE A 103 8.35 1.42 -20.17
CA ILE A 103 9.19 2.63 -20.34
C ILE A 103 9.02 3.24 -21.74
N ARG A 104 9.05 2.43 -22.81
CA ARG A 104 8.80 2.90 -24.19
C ARG A 104 7.42 3.54 -24.32
N TYR A 105 6.40 2.88 -23.78
CA TYR A 105 5.02 3.36 -23.74
C TYR A 105 4.93 4.72 -23.02
N GLY A 106 5.56 4.85 -21.84
CA GLY A 106 5.63 6.10 -21.09
C GLY A 106 6.27 7.26 -21.87
N LYS A 107 7.39 6.99 -22.58
CA LYS A 107 8.06 7.97 -23.45
C LYS A 107 7.16 8.39 -24.62
N MET A 108 6.51 7.43 -25.28
CA MET A 108 5.55 7.69 -26.37
C MET A 108 4.42 8.61 -25.90
N ARG A 109 3.81 8.28 -24.76
CA ARG A 109 2.72 9.07 -24.17
C ARG A 109 3.15 10.46 -23.71
N GLN A 110 4.41 10.64 -23.31
CA GLN A 110 4.96 11.95 -22.97
C GLN A 110 5.06 12.84 -24.22
N LYS A 111 5.62 12.30 -25.30
CA LYS A 111 5.75 13.00 -26.59
C LYS A 111 4.37 13.42 -27.11
N GLN A 112 3.38 12.53 -27.09
CA GLN A 112 1.99 12.84 -27.45
C GLN A 112 1.42 14.00 -26.62
N SER A 113 1.66 13.99 -25.30
CA SER A 113 1.14 15.03 -24.40
C SER A 113 1.84 16.38 -24.54
N GLN A 114 3.15 16.40 -24.81
CA GLN A 114 3.91 17.63 -25.10
C GLN A 114 3.46 18.24 -26.43
N LEU A 115 3.23 17.41 -27.45
CA LEU A 115 2.71 17.85 -28.75
C LEU A 115 1.31 18.47 -28.62
N MET A 116 0.43 17.94 -27.78
CA MET A 116 -0.90 18.55 -27.54
C MET A 116 -0.84 19.90 -26.79
N LYS A 117 0.21 20.18 -26.01
CA LYS A 117 0.37 21.45 -25.27
C LYS A 117 1.01 22.57 -26.11
N GLY A 118 1.73 22.23 -27.18
CA GLY A 118 2.48 23.18 -28.01
C GLY A 118 1.70 23.85 -29.15
N TYR A 119 0.38 23.64 -29.26
CA TYR A 119 -0.41 24.23 -30.36
C TYR A 119 -0.78 25.70 -30.08
N SER A 120 0.13 26.60 -30.43
CA SER A 120 -0.20 27.86 -31.11
C SER A 120 0.59 27.92 -32.41
N THR A 121 -0.13 27.75 -33.52
CA THR A 121 0.22 28.11 -34.91
C THR A 121 1.56 27.63 -35.52
N LYS A 122 1.37 26.83 -36.58
CA LYS A 122 2.16 26.69 -37.83
C LYS A 122 3.18 25.54 -37.92
N HIS A 123 3.00 24.84 -39.05
CA HIS A 123 3.80 23.78 -39.69
C HIS A 123 3.71 22.35 -39.14
N MET A 124 2.85 21.57 -39.82
CA MET A 124 2.95 20.12 -39.94
C MET A 124 4.30 19.73 -40.56
N ALA A 125 5.31 19.52 -39.74
CA ALA A 125 6.40 18.61 -40.04
C ALA A 125 6.29 17.47 -39.03
N TYR A 126 5.63 16.40 -39.45
CA TYR A 126 5.47 15.19 -38.65
C TYR A 126 6.83 14.70 -38.16
N GLY A 127 7.04 14.65 -36.85
CA GLY A 127 7.93 13.67 -36.24
C GLY A 127 7.29 12.28 -36.33
N ARG A 128 6.92 11.83 -37.53
CA ARG A 128 6.49 10.45 -37.77
C ARG A 128 7.72 9.60 -37.49
N LYS A 129 7.62 8.69 -36.51
CA LYS A 129 8.54 7.56 -36.46
C LYS A 129 8.65 7.01 -37.88
N THR A 130 9.85 6.73 -38.34
CA THR A 130 10.01 6.08 -39.65
C THR A 130 9.19 4.78 -39.64
N ALA A 131 8.68 4.33 -40.80
CA ALA A 131 7.93 3.07 -40.85
C ALA A 131 8.73 1.91 -40.23
N ARG A 132 10.06 1.96 -40.36
CA ARG A 132 11.02 1.08 -39.71
C ARG A 132 10.98 1.18 -38.18
N GLU A 133 11.01 2.37 -37.59
CA GLU A 133 10.91 2.56 -36.13
C GLU A 133 9.57 2.06 -35.57
N ALA A 134 8.46 2.35 -36.24
CA ALA A 134 7.14 1.87 -35.81
C ALA A 134 7.01 0.34 -35.88
N LEU A 135 7.61 -0.27 -36.91
CA LEU A 135 7.70 -1.73 -37.04
C LEU A 135 8.56 -2.33 -35.93
N LEU A 136 9.72 -1.72 -35.62
CA LEU A 136 10.60 -2.16 -34.54
C LEU A 136 9.93 -2.08 -33.16
N ASP A 137 9.15 -1.03 -32.88
CA ASP A 137 8.36 -0.96 -31.65
C ASP A 137 7.33 -2.09 -31.59
N THR A 138 6.59 -2.31 -32.69
CA THR A 138 5.55 -3.34 -32.77
C THR A 138 6.13 -4.74 -32.55
N ILE A 139 7.29 -5.03 -33.15
CA ILE A 139 8.02 -6.28 -32.95
C ILE A 139 8.45 -6.39 -31.48
N SER A 140 9.02 -5.33 -30.91
CA SER A 140 9.49 -5.31 -29.51
C SER A 140 8.35 -5.51 -28.51
N ASP A 141 7.17 -4.98 -28.81
CA ASP A 141 5.98 -5.10 -27.98
C ASP A 141 5.40 -6.53 -28.07
N ARG A 142 5.40 -7.13 -29.26
CA ARG A 142 5.02 -8.54 -29.46
C ARG A 142 5.95 -9.49 -28.71
N ILE A 143 7.27 -9.24 -28.74
CA ILE A 143 8.25 -10.02 -27.98
C ILE A 143 7.98 -9.92 -26.48
N ALA A 144 7.78 -8.70 -25.97
CA ALA A 144 7.51 -8.49 -24.54
C ALA A 144 6.22 -9.20 -24.09
N GLN A 145 5.16 -9.17 -24.92
CA GLN A 145 3.91 -9.87 -24.66
C GLN A 145 4.11 -11.40 -24.65
N GLN A 146 4.77 -11.96 -25.68
CA GLN A 146 5.04 -13.40 -25.76
C GLN A 146 5.85 -13.90 -24.57
N ALA A 147 6.88 -13.16 -24.14
CA ALA A 147 7.65 -13.55 -22.97
C ALA A 147 6.84 -13.46 -21.69
N SER A 148 6.03 -12.42 -21.52
CA SER A 148 5.11 -12.30 -20.37
C SER A 148 4.16 -13.50 -20.32
N ASP A 149 3.54 -13.87 -21.44
CA ASP A 149 2.61 -15.00 -21.52
C ASP A 149 3.29 -16.34 -21.24
N HIS A 150 4.53 -16.53 -21.73
CA HIS A 150 5.32 -17.73 -21.43
C HIS A 150 5.67 -17.84 -19.96
N ILE A 151 6.06 -16.74 -19.30
CA ILE A 151 6.35 -16.73 -17.86
C ILE A 151 5.07 -17.04 -17.07
N LYS A 152 3.95 -16.40 -17.43
CA LYS A 152 2.66 -16.63 -16.76
C LYS A 152 2.20 -18.07 -16.90
N ALA A 153 2.36 -18.69 -18.08
CA ALA A 153 2.04 -20.10 -18.29
C ALA A 153 2.92 -21.03 -17.45
N ASP A 154 4.23 -20.78 -17.43
CA ASP A 154 5.22 -21.56 -16.67
C ASP A 154 4.93 -21.55 -15.15
N VAL A 155 4.62 -20.37 -14.60
CA VAL A 155 4.24 -20.23 -13.19
C VAL A 155 2.93 -20.97 -12.89
N ARG A 156 1.93 -20.89 -13.77
CA ARG A 156 0.65 -21.62 -13.58
C ARG A 156 0.85 -23.13 -13.62
N GLU A 157 1.68 -23.64 -14.52
CA GLU A 157 2.02 -25.06 -14.61
C GLU A 157 2.71 -25.54 -13.33
N SER A 158 3.68 -24.76 -12.82
CA SER A 158 4.36 -25.06 -11.56
C SER A 158 3.40 -25.08 -10.35
N ILE A 159 2.46 -24.14 -10.27
CA ILE A 159 1.41 -24.12 -9.23
C ILE A 159 0.54 -25.38 -9.29
N GLN A 160 0.21 -25.86 -10.50
CA GLN A 160 -0.62 -27.05 -10.72
C GLN A 160 0.12 -28.33 -10.36
N ALA A 161 1.45 -28.36 -10.56
CA ALA A 161 2.30 -29.52 -10.28
C ALA A 161 2.58 -29.75 -8.78
N SER A 162 2.28 -28.81 -7.89
CA SER A 162 2.59 -28.92 -6.45
C SER A 162 1.70 -29.95 -5.73
N THR A 163 2.29 -30.78 -4.88
CA THR A 163 1.59 -31.76 -4.02
C THR A 163 0.62 -31.05 -3.07
N ARG A 164 -0.57 -31.66 -2.88
CA ARG A 164 -1.62 -31.09 -2.04
C ARG A 164 -1.82 -31.90 -0.78
N LEU A 165 -1.64 -31.23 0.35
CA LEU A 165 -2.07 -31.73 1.64
C LEU A 165 -3.54 -31.41 1.86
N LYS A 166 -4.21 -32.17 2.73
CA LYS A 166 -5.62 -31.95 3.09
C LYS A 166 -5.82 -32.03 4.60
N GLY A 167 -6.93 -31.48 5.08
CA GLY A 167 -7.33 -31.57 6.48
C GLY A 167 -6.26 -31.06 7.45
N MET A 168 -5.97 -31.83 8.49
CA MET A 168 -5.04 -31.42 9.55
C MET A 168 -3.58 -31.37 9.09
N GLU A 169 -3.18 -32.16 8.09
CA GLU A 169 -1.82 -32.07 7.52
C GLU A 169 -1.61 -30.72 6.84
N TYR A 170 -2.60 -30.28 6.05
CA TYR A 170 -2.57 -28.95 5.43
C TYR A 170 -2.56 -27.84 6.48
N ARG A 171 -3.39 -27.95 7.52
CA ARG A 171 -3.44 -26.96 8.61
C ARG A 171 -2.13 -26.87 9.40
N ALA A 172 -1.50 -28.00 9.69
CA ALA A 172 -0.17 -28.04 10.31
C ALA A 172 0.89 -27.40 9.41
N TRP A 173 0.84 -27.68 8.11
CA TRP A 173 1.74 -27.11 7.11
C TRP A 173 1.63 -25.58 7.03
N ILE A 174 0.42 -25.03 6.89
CA ILE A 174 0.25 -23.57 6.79
C ILE A 174 0.59 -22.84 8.10
N LEU A 175 0.44 -23.50 9.26
CA LEU A 175 0.90 -22.95 10.55
C LEU A 175 2.42 -22.87 10.62
N LEU A 176 3.13 -23.93 10.20
CA LEU A 176 4.59 -23.93 10.10
C LEU A 176 5.13 -22.93 9.10
N GLN A 177 4.43 -22.74 7.98
CA GLN A 177 4.74 -21.70 7.01
C GLN A 177 4.52 -20.30 7.61
N ALA A 178 3.37 -20.06 8.25
CA ALA A 178 3.04 -18.78 8.88
C ALA A 178 3.93 -18.43 10.09
N ALA A 179 4.58 -19.43 10.70
CA ALA A 179 5.59 -19.21 11.72
C ALA A 179 6.76 -18.38 11.19
N GLY A 180 7.05 -18.45 9.88
CA GLY A 180 7.98 -17.53 9.24
C GLY A 180 9.38 -17.62 9.83
N PHE A 181 9.88 -18.84 10.08
CA PHE A 181 11.15 -19.08 10.78
C PHE A 181 12.34 -18.32 10.16
N LEU A 182 12.32 -18.11 8.84
CA LEU A 182 13.35 -17.37 8.10
C LEU A 182 12.80 -16.07 7.47
N ASP A 183 11.66 -15.55 7.94
CA ASP A 183 11.14 -14.28 7.45
C ASP A 183 11.89 -13.10 8.05
N MET A 184 12.02 -12.01 7.27
CA MET A 184 12.46 -10.72 7.79
C MET A 184 11.35 -9.68 7.67
N GLU A 185 11.15 -8.88 8.71
CA GLU A 185 10.12 -7.84 8.73
C GLU A 185 10.56 -6.59 9.50
N LYS A 186 10.09 -5.42 9.05
CA LYS A 186 10.19 -4.18 9.81
C LYS A 186 8.90 -3.97 10.59
N LEU A 187 8.99 -3.91 11.91
CA LEU A 187 7.87 -3.67 12.81
C LEU A 187 7.78 -2.18 13.13
N ILE A 188 6.61 -1.57 12.92
CA ILE A 188 6.36 -0.18 13.25
C ILE A 188 5.49 -0.14 14.49
N GLU A 189 6.07 0.28 15.60
CA GLU A 189 5.38 0.29 16.89
C GLU A 189 4.66 1.61 17.13
N HIS A 190 3.46 1.53 17.72
CA HIS A 190 2.75 2.70 18.20
C HIS A 190 3.50 3.29 19.39
N ARG A 191 3.87 4.56 19.28
CA ARG A 191 4.37 5.37 20.39
C ARG A 191 3.56 6.66 20.44
N PRO A 192 3.09 7.10 21.63
CA PRO A 192 2.52 8.43 21.75
C PRO A 192 3.59 9.47 21.38
N PRO A 193 3.21 10.58 20.71
CA PRO A 193 4.16 11.67 20.46
C PRO A 193 4.79 12.13 21.78
N PRO A 194 6.11 12.35 21.86
CA PRO A 194 6.72 12.78 23.10
C PRO A 194 6.19 14.16 23.53
N ASP A 195 5.49 14.22 24.66
CA ASP A 195 4.83 15.44 25.16
C ASP A 195 5.81 16.61 25.39
N MET A 196 7.10 16.32 25.64
CA MET A 196 8.14 17.33 25.89
C MET A 196 8.42 18.24 24.69
N PHE A 197 8.06 17.80 23.48
CA PHE A 197 8.37 18.49 22.25
C PHE A 197 7.04 18.94 21.61
N GLY A 198 6.45 19.99 22.17
CA GLY A 198 5.11 20.50 21.81
C GLY A 198 4.89 20.86 20.33
N PHE A 199 5.92 20.81 19.48
CA PHE A 199 5.81 20.89 18.04
C PHE A 199 5.28 19.60 17.40
N TRP A 200 5.19 18.45 18.11
CA TRP A 200 4.72 17.18 17.54
C TRP A 200 3.19 17.00 17.46
N LYS A 201 2.38 18.02 17.73
CA LYS A 201 0.91 17.91 17.63
C LYS A 201 0.50 17.80 16.16
N ARG A 202 -0.01 16.62 15.79
CA ARG A 202 -0.40 16.34 14.42
C ARG A 202 -1.88 16.61 14.19
N PRO A 203 -2.23 17.18 13.01
CA PRO A 203 -3.60 17.27 12.57
C PRO A 203 -4.22 15.89 12.33
N ALA A 204 -5.31 15.55 13.03
CA ALA A 204 -6.02 14.29 12.83
C ALA A 204 -7.53 14.54 12.71
N ILE A 205 -8.19 13.82 11.79
CA ILE A 205 -9.64 13.93 11.60
C ILE A 205 -10.33 13.20 12.77
N PRO A 206 -11.16 13.88 13.57
CA PRO A 206 -11.80 13.24 14.72
C PRO A 206 -12.95 12.34 14.30
N GLN A 207 -13.30 11.38 15.15
CA GLN A 207 -14.66 10.83 15.18
C GLN A 207 -15.61 11.94 15.63
N LEU A 208 -16.78 12.03 15.02
CA LEU A 208 -17.81 12.99 15.43
C LEU A 208 -18.80 12.37 16.40
N ALA A 209 -19.50 13.22 17.13
CA ALA A 209 -20.69 12.91 17.91
C ALA A 209 -21.71 14.04 17.74
N LEU A 210 -23.00 13.71 17.84
CA LEU A 210 -24.04 14.72 17.97
C LEU A 210 -23.87 15.46 19.31
N SER A 211 -23.76 16.79 19.25
CA SER A 211 -23.74 17.65 20.43
C SER A 211 -25.16 18.08 20.81
N THR A 212 -25.86 18.73 19.88
CA THR A 212 -27.21 19.27 20.06
C THR A 212 -27.92 19.41 18.71
N PHE A 213 -29.23 19.64 18.74
CA PHE A 213 -29.98 20.18 17.61
C PHE A 213 -30.25 21.67 17.87
N SER A 214 -30.15 22.51 16.84
CA SER A 214 -30.66 23.88 16.89
C SER A 214 -32.19 23.92 16.83
N ASP A 215 -32.78 25.08 17.10
CA ASP A 215 -34.24 25.30 17.10
C ASP A 215 -34.91 24.91 15.78
N ASP A 216 -34.17 24.97 14.67
CA ASP A 216 -34.60 24.58 13.34
C ASP A 216 -34.22 23.14 12.96
N TRP A 217 -34.01 22.29 13.98
CA TRP A 217 -33.64 20.87 13.91
C TRP A 217 -32.33 20.56 13.19
N THR A 218 -31.46 21.55 12.98
CA THR A 218 -30.16 21.32 12.35
C THR A 218 -29.20 20.62 13.33
N PRO A 219 -28.57 19.49 12.96
CA PRO A 219 -27.64 18.80 13.85
C PRO A 219 -26.32 19.58 13.98
N ASN A 220 -25.87 19.78 15.21
CA ASN A 220 -24.54 20.31 15.53
C ASN A 220 -23.61 19.15 15.90
N PHE A 221 -22.60 18.91 15.07
CA PHE A 221 -21.62 17.86 15.30
C PHE A 221 -20.34 18.41 15.94
N GLU A 222 -19.84 17.68 16.95
CA GLU A 222 -18.59 17.98 17.64
C GLU A 222 -17.65 16.78 17.65
N SER A 223 -16.39 17.00 18.02
CA SER A 223 -15.43 15.91 18.16
C SER A 223 -15.78 15.02 19.36
N LEU A 224 -15.94 13.72 19.12
CA LEU A 224 -16.17 12.72 20.16
C LEU A 224 -14.99 12.70 21.13
N ARG A 225 -15.28 12.66 22.43
CA ARG A 225 -14.29 12.56 23.50
C ARG A 225 -14.44 11.26 24.26
N CYS A 226 -13.31 10.68 24.63
CA CYS A 226 -13.27 9.50 25.50
C CYS A 226 -14.00 9.79 26.82
N MET A 227 -15.02 8.99 27.14
CA MET A 227 -15.88 9.18 28.31
C MET A 227 -15.20 8.84 29.64
N ARG A 228 -14.01 8.22 29.60
CA ARG A 228 -13.22 8.00 30.83
C ARG A 228 -12.80 9.34 31.43
N LYS A 229 -13.22 9.60 32.67
CA LYS A 229 -13.05 10.88 33.39
C LYS A 229 -11.62 11.45 33.36
N GLN A 230 -10.60 10.58 33.43
CA GLN A 230 -9.19 10.96 33.44
C GLN A 230 -8.59 11.21 32.05
N CYS A 231 -9.22 10.69 30.98
CA CYS A 231 -8.67 10.78 29.62
C CYS A 231 -9.18 12.01 28.88
N LYS A 232 -10.50 12.09 28.60
CA LYS A 232 -11.16 13.18 27.85
C LYS A 232 -10.51 13.57 26.50
N LYS A 233 -9.57 12.76 26.00
CA LYS A 233 -8.92 12.93 24.70
C LYS A 233 -9.96 12.81 23.59
N VAL A 234 -9.77 13.59 22.53
CA VAL A 234 -10.58 13.47 21.30
C VAL A 234 -10.25 12.15 20.64
N VAL A 235 -11.27 11.37 20.31
CA VAL A 235 -11.14 10.10 19.60
C VAL A 235 -10.88 10.40 18.12
N ARG A 236 -9.85 9.80 17.55
CA ARG A 236 -9.38 10.06 16.17
C ARG A 236 -9.33 8.81 15.29
N GLY A 237 -9.32 7.63 15.89
CA GLY A 237 -9.43 6.35 15.21
C GLY A 237 -10.56 5.49 15.77
N SER A 238 -10.38 4.17 15.71
CA SER A 238 -11.30 3.20 16.30
C SER A 238 -11.56 3.46 17.79
N MET A 239 -12.76 3.13 18.23
CA MET A 239 -13.24 3.30 19.60
C MET A 239 -13.79 1.98 20.15
N PHE A 240 -14.07 1.95 21.45
CA PHE A 240 -14.69 0.82 22.11
C PHE A 240 -15.98 1.29 22.75
N ILE A 241 -17.06 0.59 22.42
CA ILE A 241 -18.43 0.89 22.85
C ILE A 241 -18.84 -0.21 23.83
N ARG A 242 -19.41 0.21 24.96
CA ARG A 242 -19.99 -0.66 25.96
C ARG A 242 -21.42 -1.04 25.53
N ASN A 243 -21.73 -2.33 25.52
CA ASN A 243 -23.00 -2.85 25.03
C ASN A 243 -24.09 -3.01 26.12
N ASP A 244 -23.75 -2.85 27.40
CA ASP A 244 -24.65 -3.04 28.54
C ASP A 244 -24.79 -1.77 29.42
N ALA A 245 -25.86 -1.69 30.21
CA ALA A 245 -26.24 -0.51 31.00
C ALA A 245 -25.51 -0.35 32.36
N GLY A 246 -24.24 -0.76 32.46
CA GLY A 246 -23.50 -0.67 33.72
C GLY A 246 -22.79 0.67 33.96
N SER A 247 -22.01 0.74 35.04
CA SER A 247 -21.45 2.00 35.60
C SER A 247 -20.14 2.50 34.98
N ASP A 248 -19.42 1.66 34.22
CA ASP A 248 -18.21 2.07 33.47
C ASP A 248 -18.56 2.96 32.24
N PRO A 249 -17.61 3.75 31.71
CA PRO A 249 -17.88 4.70 30.64
C PRO A 249 -18.37 4.04 29.34
N GLY A 250 -19.38 4.62 28.69
CA GLY A 250 -19.99 4.08 27.47
C GLY A 250 -19.03 3.96 26.28
N ILE A 251 -18.38 5.05 25.88
CA ILE A 251 -17.46 5.10 24.73
C ILE A 251 -16.07 5.53 25.18
N ILE A 252 -15.06 4.71 24.88
CA ILE A 252 -13.66 4.95 25.24
C ILE A 252 -12.72 4.82 24.03
N CYS A 253 -11.60 5.54 24.07
CA CYS A 253 -10.56 5.41 23.05
C CYS A 253 -9.78 4.08 23.20
N GLU A 254 -9.13 3.63 22.13
CA GLU A 254 -8.34 2.38 22.12
C GLU A 254 -7.24 2.36 23.19
N GLU A 255 -6.59 3.49 23.49
CA GLU A 255 -5.57 3.58 24.55
C GLU A 255 -6.18 3.26 25.93
N CYS A 256 -7.35 3.81 26.24
CA CYS A 256 -8.06 3.50 27.48
C CYS A 256 -8.50 2.04 27.52
N TYR A 257 -9.00 1.50 26.42
CA TYR A 257 -9.38 0.09 26.33
C TYR A 257 -8.19 -0.81 26.64
N ARG A 258 -7.08 -0.65 25.91
CA ARG A 258 -5.89 -1.47 26.09
C ARG A 258 -5.33 -1.43 27.51
N ASN A 259 -5.34 -0.27 28.15
CA ASN A 259 -4.74 -0.09 29.47
C ASN A 259 -5.64 -0.53 30.64
N HIS A 260 -6.97 -0.54 30.47
CA HIS A 260 -7.89 -0.69 31.60
C HIS A 260 -9.07 -1.65 31.38
N TYR A 261 -9.40 -1.97 30.12
CA TYR A 261 -10.59 -2.74 29.76
C TYR A 261 -10.32 -3.86 28.77
N TYR A 262 -9.06 -4.16 28.46
CA TYR A 262 -8.70 -5.15 27.45
C TYR A 262 -9.32 -6.52 27.76
N GLY A 263 -9.96 -7.13 26.77
CA GLY A 263 -10.58 -8.44 26.88
C GLY A 263 -11.89 -8.47 27.68
N LYS A 264 -12.37 -7.33 28.19
CA LYS A 264 -13.66 -7.27 28.86
C LYS A 264 -14.79 -7.39 27.84
N GLY A 265 -15.56 -8.48 27.94
CA GLY A 265 -16.68 -8.80 27.04
C GLY A 265 -17.74 -7.70 26.81
N PRO A 266 -18.05 -6.82 27.79
CA PRO A 266 -19.00 -5.74 27.56
C PRO A 266 -18.56 -4.68 26.53
N TYR A 267 -17.27 -4.59 26.21
CA TYR A 267 -16.75 -3.62 25.25
C TYR A 267 -16.47 -4.28 23.89
N THR A 268 -17.11 -3.76 22.85
CA THR A 268 -16.85 -4.14 21.45
C THR A 268 -16.16 -2.99 20.73
N LYS A 269 -15.21 -3.31 19.85
CA LYS A 269 -14.57 -2.30 19.00
C LYS A 269 -15.55 -1.81 17.94
N ALA A 270 -15.59 -0.51 17.73
CA ALA A 270 -16.24 0.12 16.60
C ALA A 270 -15.18 0.86 15.78
N TYR A 271 -15.15 0.61 14.47
CA TYR A 271 -14.34 1.43 13.57
C TYR A 271 -14.87 2.86 13.57
N LYS A 272 -13.97 3.81 13.31
CA LYS A 272 -14.37 5.19 13.04
C LYS A 272 -15.32 5.19 11.83
N HIS A 273 -16.44 5.90 11.95
CA HIS A 273 -17.53 5.80 10.99
C HIS A 273 -18.32 7.10 10.87
N CYS A 274 -19.10 7.23 9.78
CA CYS A 274 -20.02 8.34 9.58
C CYS A 274 -21.23 8.21 10.50
N ILE A 275 -21.46 9.21 11.37
CA ILE A 275 -22.50 9.17 12.41
C ILE A 275 -23.92 9.44 11.93
N LEU A 276 -24.13 9.73 10.64
CA LEU A 276 -25.43 10.19 10.15
C LEU A 276 -26.52 9.13 10.33
N SER A 277 -26.23 7.85 10.07
CA SER A 277 -27.19 6.75 10.24
C SER A 277 -27.60 6.54 11.70
N GLU A 278 -26.72 6.85 12.64
CA GLU A 278 -27.00 6.75 14.09
C GLU A 278 -27.75 7.99 14.61
N THR A 279 -27.54 9.14 13.96
CA THR A 279 -28.03 10.43 14.44
C THR A 279 -29.39 10.81 13.85
N ILE A 280 -29.62 10.51 12.58
CA ILE A 280 -30.78 11.00 11.83
C ILE A 280 -31.82 9.89 11.77
N THR A 281 -32.70 9.87 12.78
CA THR A 281 -33.86 8.96 12.81
C THR A 281 -34.94 9.37 11.80
N PRO A 282 -35.91 8.49 11.48
CA PRO A 282 -37.03 8.85 10.63
C PRO A 282 -37.75 10.13 11.10
N GLU A 283 -38.00 10.28 12.40
CA GLU A 283 -38.65 11.45 12.99
C GLU A 283 -37.82 12.72 12.80
N ILE A 284 -36.50 12.63 13.00
CA ILE A 284 -35.58 13.76 12.85
C ILE A 284 -35.49 14.17 11.38
N SER A 285 -35.40 13.19 10.46
CA SER A 285 -35.32 13.45 9.02
C SER A 285 -36.53 14.26 8.50
N ARG A 286 -37.73 13.97 9.03
CA ARG A 286 -38.97 14.71 8.72
C ARG A 286 -38.94 16.14 9.24
N LYS A 287 -38.42 16.36 10.45
CA LYS A 287 -38.30 17.71 11.04
C LYS A 287 -37.24 18.58 10.36
N ILE A 288 -36.20 17.97 9.79
CA ILE A 288 -35.15 18.65 9.04
C ILE A 288 -35.64 19.05 7.63
N CYS A 289 -36.51 18.24 7.02
CA CYS A 289 -37.02 18.46 5.68
C CYS A 289 -38.17 19.48 5.66
N THR A 290 -38.04 20.51 4.82
CA THR A 290 -39.09 21.52 4.63
C THR A 290 -39.73 21.45 3.23
N CYS A 291 -39.51 20.36 2.49
CA CYS A 291 -39.99 20.21 1.11
C CYS A 291 -41.45 19.77 1.09
N ALA A 292 -42.33 20.61 0.52
CA ALA A 292 -43.78 20.36 0.48
C ALA A 292 -44.16 19.01 -0.16
N GLY A 293 -43.51 18.63 -1.27
CA GLY A 293 -43.81 17.39 -1.99
C GLY A 293 -43.36 16.09 -1.30
N MET A 294 -42.65 16.17 -0.18
CA MET A 294 -42.20 15.01 0.61
C MET A 294 -42.95 14.85 1.94
N LEU A 295 -43.86 15.78 2.26
CA LEU A 295 -44.65 15.78 3.50
C LEU A 295 -46.08 15.24 3.29
N GLU A 296 -46.44 14.89 2.05
CA GLU A 296 -47.75 14.31 1.68
C GLU A 296 -47.71 12.77 1.57
N SER A 297 -46.53 12.13 1.64
CA SER A 297 -46.41 10.67 1.73
C SER A 297 -46.45 10.21 3.19
N ASN A 298 -47.10 9.07 3.45
CA ASN A 298 -47.41 8.48 4.75
C ASN A 298 -46.50 8.89 5.93
N ASP A 299 -47.11 9.19 7.09
CA ASP A 299 -46.45 9.61 8.34
C ASP A 299 -45.29 8.70 8.84
N ASP A 300 -45.18 7.47 8.32
CA ASP A 300 -44.14 6.49 8.66
C ASP A 300 -42.91 6.50 7.74
N GLU A 301 -42.89 7.25 6.62
CA GLU A 301 -41.77 7.20 5.68
C GLU A 301 -40.53 7.95 6.22
N SER A 302 -39.36 7.31 6.13
CA SER A 302 -38.08 7.90 6.51
C SER A 302 -37.49 8.71 5.34
N LEU A 303 -37.13 9.98 5.58
CA LEU A 303 -36.50 10.85 4.57
C LEU A 303 -34.98 10.75 4.55
N PHE A 304 -34.40 9.99 5.48
CA PHE A 304 -32.98 9.67 5.53
C PHE A 304 -32.80 8.18 5.89
N PRO A 305 -31.87 7.45 5.23
CA PRO A 305 -31.05 7.85 4.10
C PRO A 305 -31.86 8.25 2.85
N ILE A 306 -31.29 9.08 1.99
CA ILE A 306 -32.03 9.70 0.88
C ILE A 306 -32.28 8.69 -0.24
N SER A 307 -33.55 8.36 -0.45
CA SER A 307 -33.98 7.47 -1.55
C SER A 307 -34.23 8.25 -2.84
N ARG A 308 -34.73 9.50 -2.80
CA ARG A 308 -35.07 10.30 -4.00
C ARG A 308 -34.54 11.73 -3.87
N PRO A 309 -33.28 12.00 -4.26
CA PRO A 309 -32.68 13.33 -4.13
C PRO A 309 -33.46 14.42 -4.88
N GLU A 310 -34.04 14.07 -6.03
CA GLU A 310 -34.86 14.95 -6.87
C GLU A 310 -36.10 15.48 -6.14
N GLY A 311 -36.71 14.68 -5.25
CA GLY A 311 -37.86 15.08 -4.44
C GLY A 311 -37.55 16.14 -3.38
N HIS A 312 -36.27 16.37 -3.10
CA HIS A 312 -35.81 17.40 -2.17
C HIS A 312 -35.40 18.72 -2.87
N SER A 313 -35.63 18.84 -4.18
CA SER A 313 -35.42 20.08 -4.93
C SER A 313 -36.67 20.97 -4.85
N GLY A 314 -36.62 22.02 -4.02
CA GLY A 314 -37.77 22.90 -3.80
C GLY A 314 -38.07 23.80 -5.01
N PHE A 315 -39.21 23.61 -5.65
CA PHE A 315 -39.95 24.68 -6.33
C PHE A 315 -40.52 25.62 -5.26
N GLY A 316 -39.85 26.76 -5.06
CA GLY A 316 -40.30 27.85 -4.18
C GLY A 316 -39.51 29.11 -4.52
N LYS A 317 -40.18 30.27 -4.58
CA LYS A 317 -39.69 31.55 -5.12
C LYS A 317 -38.45 32.18 -4.43
N ASP A 318 -37.79 31.46 -3.54
CA ASP A 318 -36.53 31.88 -2.91
C ASP A 318 -35.39 30.92 -3.28
N VAL A 319 -34.46 31.41 -4.12
CA VAL A 319 -33.24 30.75 -4.61
C VAL A 319 -32.21 30.49 -3.48
N ARG A 320 -32.62 30.46 -2.21
CA ARG A 320 -31.73 30.51 -1.03
C ARG A 320 -31.76 29.29 -0.10
N GLY A 321 -32.61 28.29 -0.30
CA GLY A 321 -32.66 27.12 0.60
C GLY A 321 -32.66 25.78 -0.13
N GLN A 322 -31.49 25.17 -0.32
CA GLN A 322 -31.44 23.72 -0.58
C GLN A 322 -31.99 23.00 0.67
N CYS A 323 -32.72 21.89 0.46
CA CYS A 323 -33.23 21.07 1.56
C CYS A 323 -32.08 20.67 2.51
N LYS A 324 -32.26 20.88 3.82
CA LYS A 324 -31.22 20.61 4.82
C LYS A 324 -30.81 19.14 4.89
N VAL A 325 -31.69 18.22 4.51
CA VAL A 325 -31.36 16.79 4.39
C VAL A 325 -30.26 16.56 3.35
N LEU A 326 -30.26 17.32 2.24
CA LEU A 326 -29.20 17.27 1.23
C LEU A 326 -27.86 17.84 1.75
N GLN A 327 -27.91 18.71 2.75
CA GLN A 327 -26.73 19.39 3.33
C GLN A 327 -26.06 18.60 4.46
N LEU A 328 -26.64 17.47 4.91
CA LEU A 328 -26.11 16.68 6.03
C LEU A 328 -24.65 16.24 5.81
N GLY A 329 -24.30 15.87 4.58
CA GLY A 329 -22.92 15.52 4.21
C GLY A 329 -21.95 16.70 4.39
N ASP A 330 -22.34 17.90 3.94
CA ASP A 330 -21.54 19.11 4.09
C ASP A 330 -21.36 19.52 5.56
N MET A 331 -22.39 19.32 6.38
CA MET A 331 -22.31 19.56 7.84
C MET A 331 -21.28 18.65 8.51
N VAL A 332 -21.27 17.36 8.15
CA VAL A 332 -20.25 16.40 8.63
C VAL A 332 -18.85 16.79 8.16
N ALA A 333 -18.70 17.13 6.88
CA ALA A 333 -17.41 17.56 6.32
C ALA A 333 -16.87 18.80 7.03
N LEU A 334 -17.73 19.79 7.27
CA LEU A 334 -17.39 21.03 7.97
C LEU A 334 -16.99 20.76 9.44
N ALA A 335 -17.74 19.91 10.15
CA ALA A 335 -17.42 19.54 11.52
C ALA A 335 -16.08 18.78 11.63
N LYS A 336 -15.82 17.84 10.71
CA LYS A 336 -14.51 17.15 10.60
C LYS A 336 -13.38 18.14 10.36
N TYR A 337 -13.58 19.11 9.48
CA TYR A 337 -12.59 20.17 9.23
C TYR A 337 -12.34 21.05 10.47
N HIS A 338 -13.38 21.47 11.18
CA HIS A 338 -13.22 22.27 12.40
C HIS A 338 -12.51 21.51 13.53
N GLY A 339 -12.84 20.23 13.71
CA GLY A 339 -12.13 19.37 14.65
C GLY A 339 -10.66 19.18 14.28
N LEU A 340 -10.37 19.06 12.98
CA LEU A 340 -9.01 19.03 12.46
C LEU A 340 -8.25 20.32 12.76
N GLN A 341 -8.83 21.51 12.50
CA GLN A 341 -8.20 22.80 12.85
C GLN A 341 -7.92 22.92 14.36
N SER A 342 -8.85 22.44 15.18
CA SER A 342 -8.71 22.45 16.64
C SER A 342 -7.53 21.61 17.12
N SER A 343 -7.24 20.49 16.44
CA SER A 343 -6.13 19.59 16.81
C SER A 343 -4.74 20.21 16.65
N VAL A 344 -4.59 21.20 15.78
CA VAL A 344 -3.35 21.97 15.56
C VAL A 344 -3.31 23.32 16.28
N GLY A 345 -4.29 23.58 17.17
CA GLY A 345 -4.35 24.82 17.95
C GLY A 345 -4.76 26.05 17.13
N VAL A 346 -5.27 25.86 15.92
CA VAL A 346 -5.87 26.95 15.13
C VAL A 346 -7.26 27.19 15.68
N LYS A 347 -7.48 28.37 16.28
CA LYS A 347 -8.82 28.74 16.78
C LYS A 347 -9.78 28.88 15.59
N PRO A 348 -11.00 28.33 15.68
CA PRO A 348 -12.06 28.65 14.71
C PRO A 348 -12.22 30.17 14.65
N ARG A 349 -12.41 30.73 13.44
CA ARG A 349 -12.78 32.14 13.30
C ARG A 349 -14.09 32.34 14.05
N THR A 350 -14.14 33.36 14.91
CA THR A 350 -15.36 33.74 15.61
C THR A 350 -16.43 34.21 14.62
N GLN A 351 -17.71 34.10 14.97
CA GLN A 351 -18.84 34.56 14.13
C GLN A 351 -18.61 36.01 13.63
N LYS A 352 -18.10 36.88 14.49
CA LYS A 352 -17.71 38.27 14.18
C LYS A 352 -16.62 38.36 13.11
N GLU A 353 -15.62 37.49 13.15
CA GLU A 353 -14.54 37.44 12.16
C GLU A 353 -15.02 36.88 10.82
N ILE A 354 -15.94 35.91 10.85
CA ILE A 354 -16.59 35.36 9.65
C ILE A 354 -17.48 36.42 8.99
N GLU A 355 -18.30 37.13 9.76
CA GLU A 355 -19.12 38.24 9.27
C GLU A 355 -18.26 39.38 8.71
N LYS A 356 -17.15 39.71 9.38
CA LYS A 356 -16.20 40.70 8.90
C LYS A 356 -15.55 40.27 7.58
N ALA A 357 -15.17 39.00 7.44
CA ALA A 357 -14.62 38.47 6.20
C ALA A 357 -15.65 38.45 5.06
N LYS A 358 -16.90 38.02 5.33
CA LYS A 358 -18.01 38.08 4.36
C LYS A 358 -18.31 39.52 3.93
N ARG A 359 -18.27 40.48 4.87
CA ARG A 359 -18.44 41.90 4.58
C ARG A 359 -17.29 42.45 3.74
N GLN A 360 -16.05 42.05 4.02
CA GLN A 360 -14.88 42.43 3.21
C GLN A 360 -14.95 41.84 1.80
N ALA A 361 -15.30 40.57 1.64
CA ALA A 361 -15.49 39.93 0.33
C ALA A 361 -16.57 40.64 -0.50
N ARG A 362 -17.73 40.98 0.11
CA ARG A 362 -18.77 41.79 -0.57
C ARG A 362 -18.28 43.19 -0.97
N ILE A 363 -17.43 43.82 -0.17
CA ILE A 363 -16.85 45.13 -0.50
C ILE A 363 -15.87 45.00 -1.67
N GLU A 364 -15.12 43.91 -1.75
CA GLU A 364 -14.12 43.63 -2.78
C GLU A 364 -14.79 43.24 -4.11
N GLU A 365 -15.87 42.46 -4.05
CA GLU A 365 -16.75 42.14 -5.17
C GLU A 365 -17.47 43.40 -5.71
N ASN A 366 -17.99 44.26 -4.82
CA ASN A 366 -18.55 45.57 -5.21
C ASN A 366 -17.49 46.52 -5.78
N ARG A 367 -16.22 46.39 -5.41
CA ARG A 367 -15.12 47.17 -6.02
C ARG A 367 -14.76 46.64 -7.41
N ARG A 368 -14.77 45.32 -7.62
CA ARG A 368 -14.56 44.70 -8.94
C ARG A 368 -15.71 45.01 -9.90
N SER A 369 -16.97 45.04 -9.44
CA SER A 369 -18.11 45.41 -10.28
C SER A 369 -18.14 46.91 -10.63
N ASN A 370 -17.72 47.80 -9.73
CA ASN A 370 -17.61 49.24 -10.03
C ASN A 370 -16.46 49.60 -11.00
N TRP A 371 -15.42 48.77 -11.11
CA TRP A 371 -14.36 48.94 -12.11
C TRP A 371 -14.82 48.57 -13.53
N SER A 372 -15.75 47.61 -13.65
CA SER A 372 -16.36 47.22 -14.94
C SER A 372 -17.25 48.32 -15.53
N TYR A 373 -17.93 49.12 -14.69
CA TYR A 373 -18.87 50.16 -15.17
C TYR A 373 -18.22 51.46 -15.67
N ARG A 374 -16.92 51.68 -15.47
CA ARG A 374 -16.22 52.89 -15.96
C ARG A 374 -15.51 52.72 -17.30
N TYR A 375 -15.41 51.50 -17.84
CA TYR A 375 -14.67 51.25 -19.08
C TYR A 375 -15.55 51.08 -20.33
N SER A 376 -16.86 51.32 -20.22
CA SER A 376 -17.85 51.10 -21.30
C SER A 376 -18.39 52.39 -21.94
N SER A 377 -17.77 53.54 -21.72
CA SER A 377 -18.21 54.81 -22.31
C SER A 377 -17.03 55.70 -22.72
N SER A 378 -16.44 55.42 -23.88
CA SER A 378 -15.78 56.43 -24.75
C SER A 378 -15.19 55.74 -25.98
N THR A 379 -16.06 55.29 -26.89
CA THR A 379 -15.68 55.06 -28.29
C THR A 379 -15.97 56.32 -29.09
N LYS A 380 -14.92 57.01 -29.56
CA LYS A 380 -14.91 57.61 -30.90
C LYS A 380 -13.51 57.53 -31.52
N PRO A 381 -13.43 57.29 -32.84
CA PRO A 381 -12.20 56.98 -33.55
C PRO A 381 -11.60 58.22 -34.22
N GLU A 382 -10.27 58.31 -34.32
CA GLU A 382 -9.60 58.89 -35.49
C GLU A 382 -8.08 58.66 -35.51
N MET A 383 -7.55 58.86 -36.71
CA MET A 383 -6.33 58.39 -37.37
C MET A 383 -4.93 58.71 -36.79
N SER A 384 -3.97 57.94 -37.34
CA SER A 384 -2.62 58.30 -37.84
C SER A 384 -1.41 58.44 -36.90
N ASP A 385 -0.37 57.73 -37.34
CA ASP A 385 1.06 58.11 -37.45
C ASP A 385 2.05 57.91 -36.28
N PHE A 386 3.04 57.05 -36.63
CA PHE A 386 4.51 57.18 -36.50
C PHE A 386 5.23 57.31 -35.14
N GLU A 387 6.29 56.48 -35.02
CA GLU A 387 7.56 56.65 -34.29
C GLU A 387 7.52 56.78 -32.75
N ASP A 388 8.59 56.53 -32.00
CA ASP A 388 9.72 55.61 -31.96
C ASP A 388 10.31 55.82 -30.55
N GLU A 389 11.11 54.86 -30.08
CA GLU A 389 12.10 54.99 -29.00
C GLU A 389 11.76 55.58 -27.60
N ASN A 390 12.10 54.82 -26.54
CA ASN A 390 13.34 55.03 -25.75
C ASN A 390 13.24 54.42 -24.34
N GLU A 391 14.15 53.49 -24.04
CA GLU A 391 14.58 53.22 -22.67
C GLU A 391 15.22 54.47 -22.03
N PRO A 392 15.23 54.58 -20.69
CA PRO A 392 16.55 54.60 -20.06
C PRO A 392 16.66 53.82 -18.74
N LYS A 393 17.62 52.89 -18.76
CA LYS A 393 18.70 52.52 -17.81
C LYS A 393 18.71 52.94 -16.32
N PRO A 394 19.38 52.12 -15.47
CA PRO A 394 19.29 52.12 -14.00
C PRO A 394 20.36 52.96 -13.30
N LYS A 395 20.14 53.31 -12.02
CA LYS A 395 21.19 53.81 -11.11
C LYS A 395 21.25 53.03 -9.79
N LYS A 396 22.47 52.54 -9.51
CA LYS A 396 23.04 52.11 -8.22
C LYS A 396 23.16 53.36 -7.29
N GLU A 397 23.30 53.35 -5.96
CA GLU A 397 24.01 52.47 -5.02
C GLU A 397 23.76 52.98 -3.56
N ALA A 398 24.01 52.15 -2.54
CA ALA A 398 24.46 52.43 -1.15
C ALA A 398 23.68 51.66 -0.03
N GLY A 399 24.41 50.88 0.78
CA GLY A 399 23.90 49.93 1.80
C GLY A 399 23.61 50.52 3.20
N PRO A 400 23.80 49.75 4.29
CA PRO A 400 22.86 48.73 4.77
C PRO A 400 22.36 49.02 6.20
N LYS A 401 21.04 48.97 6.47
CA LYS A 401 20.49 48.84 7.84
C LYS A 401 19.14 48.10 7.84
N GLY A 402 18.98 47.21 8.82
CA GLY A 402 17.89 46.25 8.91
C GLY A 402 16.49 46.84 9.10
N GLY A 403 15.50 46.08 8.65
CA GLY A 403 14.09 46.37 8.86
C GLY A 403 13.18 45.47 8.03
N ARG A 404 12.46 44.57 8.72
CA ARG A 404 11.21 43.86 8.32
C ARG A 404 10.70 44.13 6.89
N LEU A 405 10.76 43.10 6.03
CA LEU A 405 10.05 43.05 4.75
C LEU A 405 8.53 43.23 4.93
N LYS A 406 7.98 44.26 4.28
CA LYS A 406 6.56 44.42 3.96
C LYS A 406 6.35 44.13 2.47
N ARG A 407 5.52 43.12 2.20
CA ARG A 407 4.38 43.06 1.25
C ARG A 407 4.59 43.53 -0.21
N MET A 408 4.48 42.56 -1.12
CA MET A 408 4.32 42.68 -2.57
C MET A 408 3.02 43.40 -3.00
N LYS A 409 3.14 44.15 -4.10
CA LYS A 409 2.19 44.75 -5.05
C LYS A 409 3.01 44.73 -6.37
N THR A 410 2.60 44.34 -7.57
CA THR A 410 1.37 44.34 -8.39
C THR A 410 1.76 43.46 -9.63
N VAL A 411 0.96 42.74 -10.40
CA VAL A 411 0.03 43.17 -11.47
C VAL A 411 -0.52 41.87 -12.11
N GLN A 412 -1.83 41.72 -12.14
CA GLN A 412 -2.56 40.98 -13.19
C GLN A 412 -2.98 42.02 -14.23
N GLU A 413 -2.83 41.73 -15.52
CA GLU A 413 -3.80 42.15 -16.55
C GLU A 413 -3.53 41.42 -17.89
N THR A 414 -4.62 41.26 -18.66
CA THR A 414 -4.82 40.55 -19.96
C THR A 414 -4.95 39.02 -19.88
N SER A 415 -6.01 38.34 -20.34
CA SER A 415 -7.09 38.72 -21.27
C SER A 415 -8.41 37.98 -20.97
N LEU A 416 -9.53 38.72 -21.00
CA LEU A 416 -10.88 38.20 -21.24
C LEU A 416 -11.24 38.47 -22.71
N ASN A 417 -11.89 37.51 -23.39
CA ASN A 417 -13.19 37.69 -24.07
C ASN A 417 -13.59 36.51 -24.98
N ALA A 418 -14.75 35.92 -24.68
CA ALA A 418 -15.81 35.36 -25.57
C ALA A 418 -16.72 34.43 -24.73
N THR A 419 -17.79 34.92 -24.06
CA THR A 419 -19.22 34.97 -24.49
C THR A 419 -19.65 33.74 -25.32
N ASP A 420 -20.56 32.85 -24.93
CA ASP A 420 -21.93 33.07 -24.41
C ASP A 420 -22.52 31.77 -23.78
N ARG A 421 -23.53 31.91 -22.89
CA ARG A 421 -24.34 30.92 -22.11
C ARG A 421 -24.01 30.71 -20.61
N SER A 422 -24.94 31.17 -19.76
CA SER A 422 -24.92 31.18 -18.29
C SER A 422 -25.28 29.83 -17.62
N PRO A 423 -24.48 29.35 -16.65
CA PRO A 423 -24.91 28.39 -15.63
C PRO A 423 -25.41 29.11 -14.36
N ALA A 424 -26.49 28.57 -13.78
CA ALA A 424 -27.18 29.08 -12.60
C ALA A 424 -26.28 29.22 -11.36
N SER A 425 -26.52 30.31 -10.63
CA SER A 425 -25.71 30.85 -9.53
C SER A 425 -25.66 29.98 -8.28
N THR A 426 -24.50 29.43 -7.97
CA THR A 426 -24.11 28.99 -6.61
C THR A 426 -23.50 30.19 -5.87
N ASN A 427 -24.28 30.84 -5.01
CA ASN A 427 -23.77 31.91 -4.15
C ASN A 427 -23.10 31.32 -2.89
N VAL A 428 -21.88 30.81 -3.03
CA VAL A 428 -20.96 30.60 -1.90
C VAL A 428 -19.90 31.69 -1.97
N SER A 429 -19.83 32.54 -0.94
CA SER A 429 -18.85 33.61 -0.84
C SER A 429 -17.43 33.04 -0.85
N VAL A 430 -16.75 33.32 -1.96
CA VAL A 430 -15.37 33.00 -2.30
C VAL A 430 -14.39 33.50 -1.23
N ALA A 431 -13.47 32.62 -0.82
CA ALA A 431 -12.18 33.00 -0.25
C ALA A 431 -11.09 32.43 -1.17
N GLU A 432 -10.84 33.13 -2.27
CA GLU A 432 -9.64 32.97 -3.10
C GLU A 432 -8.49 33.74 -2.45
N GLU A 433 -7.47 33.02 -1.98
CA GLU A 433 -6.17 32.89 -2.69
C GLU A 433 -5.11 32.36 -1.72
N ALA A 434 -4.52 31.21 -2.07
CA ALA A 434 -3.08 31.08 -2.22
C ALA A 434 -2.84 29.90 -3.16
N ALA A 435 -2.55 30.22 -4.41
CA ALA A 435 -1.97 29.31 -5.38
C ALA A 435 -0.64 28.76 -4.87
N GLU A 436 -0.28 27.60 -5.42
CA GLU A 436 0.81 26.68 -5.04
C GLU A 436 0.41 25.70 -3.91
N ASP A 437 -0.17 24.57 -4.35
CA ASP A 437 -0.90 23.50 -3.65
C ASP A 437 -2.33 23.79 -3.17
N GLY A 438 -3.30 23.51 -4.04
CA GLY A 438 -4.72 23.65 -3.74
C GLY A 438 -5.37 22.49 -2.96
N ASP A 439 -4.72 21.32 -2.86
CA ASP A 439 -5.46 20.07 -2.57
C ASP A 439 -5.13 19.46 -1.19
N ILE A 440 -4.23 20.08 -0.43
CA ILE A 440 -3.94 19.72 0.96
C ILE A 440 -4.00 21.02 1.76
N PRO A 441 -4.73 21.10 2.90
CA PRO A 441 -4.69 22.30 3.72
C PRO A 441 -3.24 22.69 4.04
N LEU A 442 -2.84 23.91 3.65
CA LEU A 442 -1.44 24.43 3.66
C LEU A 442 -0.66 24.16 4.95
N PHE A 443 -1.34 24.01 6.08
CA PHE A 443 -0.72 23.70 7.37
C PHE A 443 -0.10 22.29 7.43
N PHE A 444 -0.63 21.30 6.70
CA PHE A 444 -0.09 19.94 6.67
C PHE A 444 1.26 19.90 5.95
N ARG A 445 1.40 20.60 4.82
CA ARG A 445 2.60 20.57 3.96
C ARG A 445 3.85 21.06 4.70
N LYS A 446 3.75 22.22 5.36
CA LYS A 446 4.85 22.83 6.13
C LYS A 446 5.38 21.94 7.25
N TYR A 447 4.54 21.04 7.76
CA TYR A 447 4.91 20.13 8.84
C TYR A 447 5.66 18.89 8.34
N VAL A 448 5.16 18.26 7.26
CA VAL A 448 5.74 17.04 6.68
C VAL A 448 7.11 17.30 6.05
N GLU A 449 7.31 18.45 5.40
CA GLU A 449 8.60 18.84 4.83
C GLU A 449 9.67 19.05 5.91
N LYS A 450 9.28 19.40 7.14
CA LYS A 450 10.21 19.70 8.24
C LYS A 450 10.61 18.48 9.07
N TYR A 451 9.75 17.45 9.17
CA TYR A 451 9.98 16.27 10.02
C TYR A 451 9.49 14.95 9.39
N PRO A 452 10.04 14.53 8.23
CA PRO A 452 9.57 13.36 7.49
C PRO A 452 9.84 12.01 8.18
N TYR A 453 10.56 11.95 9.29
CA TYR A 453 10.82 10.70 10.04
C TYR A 453 10.48 10.82 11.53
N GLY A 454 9.65 11.81 11.86
CA GLY A 454 9.57 12.39 13.19
C GLY A 454 9.30 11.48 14.38
N ASN A 455 8.52 10.39 14.29
CA ASN A 455 8.10 9.63 15.49
C ASN A 455 7.71 8.16 15.20
N VAL A 456 8.35 7.49 14.24
CA VAL A 456 8.14 6.04 14.08
C VAL A 456 9.27 5.32 14.79
N HIS A 457 8.94 4.53 15.81
CA HIS A 457 9.85 3.53 16.34
C HIS A 457 9.76 2.29 15.46
N MET A 458 10.92 1.79 15.01
CA MET A 458 11.01 0.65 14.12
C MET A 458 11.93 -0.40 14.73
N ALA A 459 11.54 -1.67 14.62
CA ALA A 459 12.34 -2.83 15.00
C ALA A 459 12.48 -3.77 13.80
N LEU A 460 13.56 -4.55 13.75
CA LEU A 460 13.76 -5.61 12.77
C LEU A 460 13.37 -6.94 13.41
N ARG A 461 12.47 -7.69 12.78
CA ARG A 461 12.15 -9.07 13.13
C ARG A 461 12.84 -10.01 12.15
N VAL A 462 13.52 -11.03 12.67
CA VAL A 462 14.11 -12.12 11.87
C VAL A 462 13.69 -13.44 12.51
N GLY A 463 12.77 -14.15 11.87
CA GLY A 463 12.13 -15.31 12.45
C GLY A 463 11.48 -14.99 13.81
N PRO A 464 11.89 -15.67 14.90
CA PRO A 464 11.43 -15.39 16.26
C PRO A 464 12.17 -14.21 16.93
N LEU A 465 13.30 -13.73 16.40
CA LEU A 465 14.10 -12.66 17.01
C LEU A 465 13.54 -11.28 16.66
N VAL A 466 13.58 -10.35 17.61
CA VAL A 466 13.28 -8.92 17.43
C VAL A 466 14.47 -8.10 17.89
N ILE A 467 14.97 -7.24 17.02
CA ILE A 467 16.15 -6.40 17.22
C ILE A 467 15.73 -4.94 17.16
N GLU A 468 15.97 -4.18 18.23
CA GLU A 468 15.56 -2.77 18.31
C GLU A 468 16.61 -1.89 19.00
N ASN A 469 16.78 -0.66 18.50
CA ASN A 469 17.55 0.37 19.18
C ASN A 469 16.63 1.29 20.01
N GLY A 470 17.20 2.15 20.85
CA GLY A 470 16.42 3.17 21.57
C GLY A 470 15.55 2.65 22.69
N VAL A 471 15.79 1.42 23.16
CA VAL A 471 15.23 0.91 24.41
C VAL A 471 16.08 1.36 25.59
N ALA A 472 15.44 1.77 26.69
CA ALA A 472 16.13 2.19 27.90
C ALA A 472 16.96 1.05 28.50
N HIS A 473 18.04 1.41 29.20
CA HIS A 473 18.90 0.47 29.93
C HIS A 473 19.58 -0.62 29.06
N THR A 474 19.75 -0.44 27.75
CA THR A 474 20.41 -1.40 26.83
C THR A 474 21.91 -1.17 26.64
N LYS A 475 22.59 -0.62 27.65
CA LYS A 475 24.05 -0.38 27.60
C LYS A 475 24.49 0.45 26.38
N GLY A 476 23.64 1.38 25.94
CA GLY A 476 23.92 2.29 24.84
C GLY A 476 23.92 1.66 23.45
N GLY A 477 23.40 0.44 23.28
CA GLY A 477 23.26 -0.20 21.97
C GLY A 477 21.88 -0.82 21.75
N ALA A 478 21.84 -1.99 21.13
CA ALA A 478 20.61 -2.64 20.68
C ALA A 478 20.11 -3.71 21.66
N LEU A 479 18.79 -3.85 21.77
CA LEU A 479 18.12 -4.98 22.44
C LEU A 479 17.85 -6.07 21.40
N VAL A 480 18.06 -7.33 21.78
CA VAL A 480 17.54 -8.49 21.07
C VAL A 480 16.64 -9.28 22.01
N SER A 481 15.40 -9.53 21.61
CA SER A 481 14.40 -10.26 22.38
C SER A 481 13.65 -11.23 21.48
N LEU A 482 12.79 -12.05 22.07
CA LEU A 482 11.84 -12.87 21.32
C LEU A 482 10.62 -12.03 20.90
N ARG A 483 10.03 -12.37 19.75
CA ARG A 483 8.76 -11.80 19.29
C ARG A 483 7.61 -12.26 20.18
N GLU A 484 6.52 -11.49 20.16
CA GLU A 484 5.24 -12.02 20.62
C GLU A 484 4.76 -13.13 19.70
N MET A 485 4.21 -14.17 20.32
CA MET A 485 3.71 -15.34 19.61
C MET A 485 2.53 -14.97 18.72
N PRO A 486 2.53 -15.41 17.45
CA PRO A 486 1.38 -15.27 16.56
C PRO A 486 0.11 -15.86 17.18
N ILE A 487 -1.02 -15.20 16.96
CA ILE A 487 -2.33 -15.64 17.43
C ILE A 487 -2.99 -16.43 16.30
N TYR A 488 -2.71 -17.74 16.27
CA TYR A 488 -3.34 -18.68 15.34
C TYR A 488 -4.74 -19.08 15.81
N HIS A 489 -4.94 -19.20 17.12
CA HIS A 489 -6.25 -19.39 17.73
C HIS A 489 -6.38 -18.50 18.96
N GLU A 490 -5.54 -18.67 19.96
CA GLU A 490 -5.58 -17.82 21.17
C GLU A 490 -4.20 -17.70 21.81
N ARG A 491 -4.11 -16.92 22.89
CA ARG A 491 -2.90 -16.86 23.71
C ARG A 491 -3.03 -17.89 24.84
N PHE A 492 -2.36 -19.02 24.70
CA PHE A 492 -2.44 -20.10 25.67
C PHE A 492 -1.78 -19.74 27.01
N HIS A 493 -2.45 -20.03 28.12
CA HIS A 493 -2.01 -19.67 29.47
C HIS A 493 -0.72 -20.39 29.92
N LEU A 494 -0.46 -21.60 29.41
CA LEU A 494 0.67 -22.44 29.78
C LEU A 494 1.86 -22.33 28.81
N GLN A 495 1.87 -21.34 27.93
CA GLN A 495 2.94 -21.19 26.95
C GLN A 495 4.28 -20.86 27.61
N THR A 496 5.30 -21.69 27.33
CA THR A 496 6.64 -21.51 27.88
C THR A 496 7.45 -20.54 27.03
N MET A 497 7.33 -19.24 27.33
CA MET A 497 8.21 -18.24 26.75
C MET A 497 9.53 -18.17 27.55
N PRO A 498 10.69 -18.23 26.88
CA PRO A 498 11.98 -18.01 27.50
C PRO A 498 12.07 -16.61 28.14
N ASP A 499 12.38 -16.54 29.43
CA ASP A 499 12.57 -15.28 30.15
C ASP A 499 13.98 -14.70 29.90
N ARG A 500 14.42 -14.53 28.65
CA ARG A 500 15.78 -14.02 28.36
C ARG A 500 15.81 -13.02 27.22
N ASP A 501 16.48 -11.89 27.47
CA ASP A 501 16.84 -10.89 26.46
C ASP A 501 18.37 -10.74 26.39
N LEU A 502 18.86 -10.26 25.25
CA LEU A 502 20.24 -9.87 25.03
C LEU A 502 20.33 -8.35 24.81
N ALA A 503 21.43 -7.74 25.23
CA ALA A 503 21.80 -6.40 24.81
C ALA A 503 23.22 -6.42 24.21
N ILE A 504 23.36 -5.75 23.08
CA ILE A 504 24.64 -5.56 22.39
C ILE A 504 25.08 -4.13 22.68
N GLY A 505 26.17 -3.98 23.44
CA GLY A 505 26.65 -2.68 23.91
C GLY A 505 27.11 -1.75 22.79
N GLY A 506 26.99 -0.44 23.02
CA GLY A 506 27.38 0.58 22.04
C GLY A 506 28.90 0.84 21.90
N GLY A 507 29.74 0.24 22.75
CA GLY A 507 31.19 0.45 22.76
C GLY A 507 31.96 -0.29 21.66
N LEU A 508 33.27 -0.04 21.56
CA LEU A 508 34.15 -0.59 20.51
C LEU A 508 34.08 -2.12 20.39
N ASP A 509 34.14 -2.83 21.52
CA ASP A 509 34.09 -4.31 21.53
C ASP A 509 32.67 -4.89 21.44
N ARG A 510 31.63 -4.04 21.31
CA ARG A 510 30.21 -4.42 21.25
C ARG A 510 29.84 -5.53 22.25
N PRO A 511 30.13 -5.37 23.57
CA PRO A 511 30.01 -6.45 24.52
C PRO A 511 28.57 -6.96 24.62
N VAL A 512 28.41 -8.28 24.71
CA VAL A 512 27.12 -8.95 24.85
C VAL A 512 26.74 -9.05 26.32
N TRP A 513 25.49 -8.73 26.61
CA TRP A 513 24.89 -8.82 27.93
C TRP A 513 23.63 -9.66 27.83
N LYS A 514 23.34 -10.42 28.87
CA LYS A 514 22.09 -11.18 29.01
C LYS A 514 21.36 -10.78 30.26
N ARG A 515 20.04 -10.86 30.21
CA ARG A 515 19.16 -10.53 31.33
C ARG A 515 18.02 -11.53 31.38
N LYS A 516 17.62 -11.92 32.59
CA LYS A 516 16.34 -12.58 32.80
C LYS A 516 15.22 -11.54 32.85
N ARG A 517 14.26 -11.60 31.92
CA ARG A 517 13.12 -10.66 31.87
C ARG A 517 11.87 -11.45 31.51
N LYS A 518 10.84 -11.32 32.33
CA LYS A 518 9.50 -11.77 31.96
C LYS A 518 9.00 -10.93 30.79
N ALA A 519 8.46 -11.57 29.77
CA ALA A 519 7.83 -10.89 28.65
C ALA A 519 6.91 -9.77 29.18
N THR A 520 7.24 -8.52 28.84
CA THR A 520 6.42 -7.37 29.25
C THR A 520 5.19 -7.23 28.36
N GLY A 521 4.21 -6.44 28.81
CA GLY A 521 2.89 -6.32 28.20
C GLY A 521 2.86 -6.08 26.68
N ARG A 522 1.71 -6.40 26.08
CA ARG A 522 1.45 -6.45 24.64
C ARG A 522 1.93 -5.20 23.90
N LYS A 523 2.86 -5.35 22.96
CA LYS A 523 3.26 -4.33 21.99
C LYS A 523 2.08 -4.02 21.07
N ARG A 524 1.92 -2.73 20.76
CA ARG A 524 0.92 -2.25 19.81
C ARG A 524 1.63 -1.90 18.51
N TYR A 525 1.45 -2.70 17.47
CA TYR A 525 1.97 -2.40 16.15
C TYR A 525 1.00 -1.52 15.36
N LYS A 526 1.54 -0.61 14.56
CA LYS A 526 0.83 0.24 13.60
C LYS A 526 0.85 -0.33 12.19
N ALA A 527 1.97 -0.93 11.84
CA ALA A 527 2.16 -1.65 10.60
C ALA A 527 3.29 -2.66 10.80
N ILE A 528 3.27 -3.71 9.99
CA ILE A 528 4.35 -4.66 9.81
C ILE A 528 4.69 -4.61 8.33
N MET A 529 5.98 -4.62 7.96
CA MET A 529 6.42 -4.58 6.57
C MET A 529 7.24 -5.83 6.27
N LYS A 530 6.74 -6.70 5.40
CA LYS A 530 7.50 -7.86 4.93
C LYS A 530 8.76 -7.40 4.19
N GLN A 531 9.92 -7.96 4.50
CA GLN A 531 11.17 -7.66 3.79
C GLN A 531 11.64 -8.90 3.03
N VAL A 532 11.66 -10.05 3.68
CA VAL A 532 12.06 -11.33 3.09
C VAL A 532 11.05 -12.39 3.47
N VAL A 533 10.68 -13.24 2.50
CA VAL A 533 9.82 -14.40 2.66
C VAL A 533 10.69 -15.67 2.62
N GLY A 534 10.76 -16.39 3.73
CA GLY A 534 11.56 -17.61 3.87
C GLY A 534 11.05 -18.80 3.04
N VAL A 535 11.94 -19.77 2.78
CA VAL A 535 11.67 -21.00 2.01
C VAL A 535 10.94 -22.12 2.76
N PRO A 536 11.20 -22.42 4.06
CA PRO A 536 10.68 -23.63 4.69
C PRO A 536 9.15 -23.74 4.61
N PHE A 537 8.66 -24.96 4.37
CA PHE A 537 7.25 -25.29 4.20
C PHE A 537 6.59 -24.50 3.06
N SER A 538 7.35 -24.16 2.01
CA SER A 538 6.84 -23.47 0.83
C SER A 538 6.49 -24.41 -0.32
N GLY A 539 6.71 -25.71 -0.15
CA GLY A 539 6.40 -26.75 -1.14
C GLY A 539 7.56 -27.09 -2.07
N ASP A 540 8.81 -26.92 -1.61
CA ASP A 540 10.01 -27.15 -2.42
C ASP A 540 10.28 -28.65 -2.64
N TYR A 541 10.55 -29.05 -3.88
CA TYR A 541 10.68 -30.47 -4.27
C TYR A 541 11.92 -31.16 -3.66
N GLY A 542 12.90 -30.40 -3.16
CA GLY A 542 14.11 -30.94 -2.52
C GLY A 542 13.96 -31.25 -1.02
N SER A 543 13.02 -30.62 -0.31
CA SER A 543 12.83 -30.79 1.14
C SER A 543 11.43 -31.29 1.54
N HIS A 544 10.56 -31.56 0.56
CA HIS A 544 9.15 -31.90 0.81
C HIS A 544 8.98 -33.09 1.78
N ASP A 545 9.72 -34.17 1.59
CA ASP A 545 9.61 -35.37 2.44
C ASP A 545 10.07 -35.08 3.89
N GLN A 546 11.10 -34.26 4.06
CA GLN A 546 11.58 -33.85 5.37
C GLN A 546 10.55 -32.94 6.06
N GLU A 547 9.96 -31.99 5.33
CA GLU A 547 8.89 -31.10 5.82
C GLU A 547 7.65 -31.90 6.22
N LEU A 548 7.25 -32.88 5.40
CA LEU A 548 6.11 -33.75 5.69
C LEU A 548 6.37 -34.61 6.93
N SER A 549 7.59 -35.12 7.11
CA SER A 549 7.95 -35.86 8.32
C SER A 549 7.84 -35.01 9.59
N ILE A 550 8.19 -33.72 9.53
CA ILE A 550 8.01 -32.78 10.64
C ILE A 550 6.52 -32.57 10.94
N VAL A 551 5.69 -32.42 9.90
CA VAL A 551 4.23 -32.31 10.03
C VAL A 551 3.64 -33.54 10.72
N GLN A 552 4.04 -34.74 10.30
CA GLN A 552 3.57 -35.99 10.89
C GLN A 552 3.95 -36.12 12.37
N ASP A 553 5.18 -35.77 12.75
CA ASP A 553 5.61 -35.80 14.14
C ASP A 553 4.82 -34.81 15.01
N LEU A 554 4.49 -33.62 14.48
CA LEU A 554 3.65 -32.65 15.19
C LEU A 554 2.24 -33.17 15.43
N LEU A 555 1.62 -33.77 14.41
CA LEU A 555 0.31 -34.39 14.55
C LEU A 555 0.35 -35.55 15.55
N ALA A 556 1.40 -36.37 15.53
CA ALA A 556 1.60 -37.43 16.53
C ALA A 556 1.74 -36.88 17.96
N ALA A 557 2.36 -35.70 18.13
CA ALA A 557 2.43 -35.01 19.41
C ALA A 557 1.05 -34.50 19.88
N CYS A 558 0.19 -34.04 18.96
CA CYS A 558 -1.18 -33.63 19.26
C CYS A 558 -2.05 -34.76 19.85
N GLU A 559 -1.79 -36.01 19.47
CA GLU A 559 -2.54 -37.17 20.00
C GLU A 559 -2.19 -37.51 21.47
N LYS A 560 -1.22 -36.82 22.08
CA LYS A 560 -0.80 -37.07 23.46
C LYS A 560 -1.51 -36.14 24.45
N PRO A 561 -1.70 -36.58 25.71
CA PRO A 561 -2.47 -35.83 26.72
C PRO A 561 -1.60 -34.78 27.45
N PHE A 562 -0.87 -33.93 26.71
CA PHE A 562 -0.02 -32.91 27.32
C PHE A 562 -0.81 -31.72 27.90
N ASP A 563 -2.08 -31.59 27.53
CA ASP A 563 -3.03 -30.57 27.98
C ASP A 563 -4.08 -31.11 28.98
N ASP A 564 -3.89 -32.34 29.49
CA ASP A 564 -4.78 -32.95 30.47
C ASP A 564 -4.80 -32.13 31.77
N PRO A 565 -5.95 -31.53 32.16
CA PRO A 565 -6.05 -30.72 33.37
C PRO A 565 -5.82 -31.54 34.65
N GLY A 566 -5.89 -32.87 34.61
CA GLY A 566 -5.55 -33.76 35.71
C GLY A 566 -4.05 -33.88 36.00
N LEU A 567 -3.19 -33.48 35.06
CA LEU A 567 -1.74 -33.49 35.25
C LEU A 567 -1.25 -32.19 35.92
N PRO A 568 -0.26 -32.25 36.83
CA PRO A 568 0.41 -31.05 37.32
C PRO A 568 0.98 -30.22 36.16
N THR A 569 0.89 -28.89 36.23
CA THR A 569 1.40 -27.98 35.19
C THR A 569 2.87 -28.24 34.84
N SER A 570 3.70 -28.56 35.84
CA SER A 570 5.11 -28.90 35.61
C SER A 570 5.29 -30.14 34.73
N ASP A 571 4.39 -31.12 34.86
CA ASP A 571 4.47 -32.39 34.16
C ASP A 571 3.86 -32.27 32.76
N GLN A 572 2.80 -31.47 32.60
CA GLN A 572 2.28 -31.05 31.29
C GLN A 572 3.40 -30.41 30.44
N VAL A 573 4.13 -29.44 31.03
CA VAL A 573 5.24 -28.76 30.35
C VAL A 573 6.39 -29.71 30.04
N LYS A 574 6.78 -30.60 30.96
CA LYS A 574 7.84 -31.60 30.71
C LYS A 574 7.45 -32.57 29.61
N LEU A 575 6.21 -33.05 29.63
CA LEU A 575 5.68 -33.97 28.63
C LEU A 575 5.70 -33.31 27.25
N LEU A 576 5.14 -32.09 27.12
CA LEU A 576 5.15 -31.36 25.86
C LEU A 576 6.58 -31.12 25.34
N ASN A 577 7.49 -30.70 26.21
CA ASN A 577 8.90 -30.53 25.83
C ASN A 577 9.53 -31.83 25.30
N THR A 578 9.22 -32.97 25.90
CA THR A 578 9.71 -34.29 25.46
C THR A 578 9.13 -34.66 24.09
N LEU A 579 7.86 -34.33 23.83
CA LEU A 579 7.20 -34.61 22.56
C LEU A 579 7.68 -33.70 21.42
N LEU A 580 8.06 -32.46 21.72
CA LEU A 580 8.55 -31.50 20.72
C LEU A 580 10.03 -31.65 20.40
N GLU A 581 10.81 -32.34 21.24
CA GLU A 581 12.26 -32.48 21.01
C GLU A 581 12.60 -33.15 19.67
N PRO A 582 11.95 -34.27 19.25
CA PRO A 582 12.22 -34.88 17.94
C PRO A 582 11.87 -33.94 16.77
N VAL A 583 10.77 -33.19 16.90
CA VAL A 583 10.33 -32.19 15.91
C VAL A 583 11.39 -31.08 15.79
N LEU A 584 11.87 -30.58 16.93
CA LEU A 584 12.87 -29.53 16.99
C LEU A 584 14.19 -29.97 16.34
N GLU A 585 14.64 -31.21 16.58
CA GLU A 585 15.86 -31.72 15.96
C GLU A 585 15.73 -31.86 14.44
N LYS A 586 14.60 -32.37 13.93
CA LYS A 586 14.35 -32.41 12.47
C LYS A 586 14.30 -31.00 11.86
N LEU A 587 13.70 -30.05 12.58
CA LEU A 587 13.63 -28.66 12.15
C LEU A 587 15.02 -27.99 12.17
N LYS A 588 15.87 -28.30 13.15
CA LYS A 588 17.28 -27.86 13.16
C LYS A 588 18.00 -28.32 11.92
N VAL A 589 17.86 -29.60 11.53
CA VAL A 589 18.48 -30.12 10.30
C VAL A 589 17.98 -29.37 9.06
N LEU A 590 16.67 -29.11 8.98
CA LEU A 590 16.07 -28.40 7.84
C LEU A 590 16.52 -26.94 7.72
N LEU A 591 16.59 -26.23 8.85
CA LEU A 591 16.80 -24.77 8.86
C LEU A 591 18.27 -24.36 8.98
N SER A 592 19.12 -25.13 9.67
CA SER A 592 20.47 -24.68 10.05
C SER A 592 21.32 -24.16 8.89
N PRO A 593 21.38 -24.82 7.71
CA PRO A 593 22.20 -24.33 6.60
C PRO A 593 21.82 -22.92 6.14
N ARG A 594 20.52 -22.59 6.15
CA ARG A 594 20.02 -21.26 5.77
C ARG A 594 20.13 -20.29 6.95
N LEU A 595 19.76 -20.73 8.15
CA LEU A 595 19.80 -19.92 9.37
C LEU A 595 21.19 -19.36 9.64
N GLU A 596 22.23 -20.17 9.42
CA GLU A 596 23.62 -19.76 9.57
C GLU A 596 23.94 -18.52 8.73
N VAL A 597 23.47 -18.46 7.48
CA VAL A 597 23.65 -17.29 6.60
C VAL A 597 22.94 -16.05 7.16
N TYR A 598 21.70 -16.21 7.64
CA TYR A 598 20.93 -15.10 8.23
C TYR A 598 21.61 -14.55 9.49
N LEU A 599 21.92 -15.43 10.45
CA LEU A 599 22.48 -15.01 11.73
C LEU A 599 23.92 -14.51 11.61
N ARG A 600 24.74 -15.08 10.73
CA ARG A 600 26.09 -14.57 10.42
C ARG A 600 26.01 -13.16 9.88
N SER A 601 25.18 -12.94 8.85
CA SER A 601 24.99 -11.63 8.23
C SER A 601 24.54 -10.57 9.26
N ILE A 602 23.54 -10.90 10.09
CA ILE A 602 23.05 -9.99 11.14
C ILE A 602 24.12 -9.73 12.21
N SER A 603 24.86 -10.77 12.63
CA SER A 603 25.92 -10.65 13.63
C SER A 603 27.04 -9.73 13.14
N GLU A 604 27.47 -9.89 11.90
CA GLU A 604 28.47 -9.03 11.26
C GLU A 604 28.02 -7.57 11.24
N ARG A 605 26.76 -7.31 10.82
CA ARG A 605 26.17 -5.96 10.83
C ARG A 605 26.04 -5.37 12.23
N LEU A 606 25.77 -6.17 13.26
CA LEU A 606 25.70 -5.71 14.66
C LEU A 606 27.09 -5.38 15.23
N LEU A 607 28.13 -6.05 14.76
CA LEU A 607 29.52 -5.83 15.17
C LEU A 607 30.20 -4.70 14.39
N ASP A 608 29.68 -4.36 13.22
CA ASP A 608 30.12 -3.25 12.40
C ASP A 608 30.05 -1.92 13.17
N GLN A 609 31.14 -1.15 13.12
CA GLN A 609 31.25 0.15 13.80
C GLN A 609 30.54 1.26 13.03
N ASP A 610 30.32 1.10 11.73
CA ASP A 610 29.57 2.05 10.90
C ASP A 610 28.07 1.96 11.19
N VAL A 611 27.61 0.83 11.73
CA VAL A 611 26.22 0.63 12.16
C VAL A 611 25.99 1.27 13.54
N LYS A 612 25.20 2.35 13.56
CA LYS A 612 24.87 3.07 14.80
C LYS A 612 23.80 2.32 15.60
N LEU A 613 24.23 1.53 16.60
CA LEU A 613 23.33 0.81 17.52
C LEU A 613 22.60 1.74 18.50
N ALA A 614 23.22 2.86 18.88
CA ALA A 614 22.59 3.84 19.77
C ALA A 614 21.48 4.62 19.03
N TRP A 615 20.39 4.90 19.74
CA TRP A 615 19.34 5.75 19.19
C TRP A 615 19.68 7.23 19.29
N SER A 616 19.28 7.97 18.27
CA SER A 616 19.46 9.42 18.17
C SER A 616 18.12 10.13 18.18
N ALA A 617 17.86 10.92 19.22
CA ALA A 617 16.64 11.74 19.32
C ALA A 617 16.53 12.78 18.20
N THR A 618 17.65 13.27 17.66
CA THR A 618 17.66 14.30 16.63
C THR A 618 17.41 13.75 15.23
N HIS A 619 17.87 12.53 14.95
CA HIS A 619 17.75 11.91 13.62
C HIS A 619 16.69 10.81 13.54
N ASN A 620 16.16 10.37 14.69
CA ASN A 620 15.30 9.18 14.83
C ASN A 620 15.74 8.02 13.93
N ASN A 621 16.96 7.52 14.16
CA ASN A 621 17.66 6.61 13.26
C ASN A 621 17.14 5.15 13.27
N CYS A 622 15.95 4.86 13.81
CA CYS A 622 15.41 3.49 13.89
C CYS A 622 15.28 2.84 12.50
N GLN A 623 14.78 3.57 11.50
CA GLN A 623 14.64 3.04 10.14
C GLN A 623 16.00 2.73 9.50
N THR A 624 16.96 3.66 9.61
CA THR A 624 18.32 3.46 9.09
C THR A 624 19.00 2.30 9.81
N PHE A 625 18.82 2.19 11.13
CA PHE A 625 19.29 1.07 11.93
C PHE A 625 18.75 -0.27 11.40
N CYS A 626 17.43 -0.44 11.29
CA CYS A 626 16.84 -1.67 10.77
C CYS A 626 17.30 -1.98 9.34
N SER A 627 17.43 -0.96 8.49
CA SER A 627 17.86 -1.15 7.10
C SER A 627 19.35 -1.48 6.97
N SER A 628 20.19 -1.02 7.90
CA SER A 628 21.62 -1.38 7.94
C SER A 628 21.90 -2.80 8.42
N LEU A 629 20.96 -3.42 9.13
CA LEU A 629 21.08 -4.81 9.58
C LEU A 629 20.70 -5.82 8.49
N ILE A 630 19.97 -5.40 7.46
CA ILE A 630 19.63 -6.25 6.31
C ILE A 630 20.73 -6.11 5.27
N ASP A 631 21.49 -7.18 5.04
CA ASP A 631 22.52 -7.17 4.03
C ASP A 631 21.94 -7.16 2.62
N LYS A 632 22.02 -6.00 1.97
CA LYS A 632 21.50 -5.79 0.62
C LYS A 632 22.20 -6.68 -0.41
N ALA A 633 23.46 -7.06 -0.23
CA ALA A 633 24.14 -7.96 -1.16
C ALA A 633 23.48 -9.35 -1.23
N VAL A 634 22.96 -9.82 -0.09
CA VAL A 634 22.34 -11.15 0.05
C VAL A 634 20.84 -11.09 -0.20
N PHE A 635 20.15 -10.11 0.40
CA PHE A 635 18.70 -10.07 0.47
C PHE A 635 18.04 -9.10 -0.51
N GLN A 636 18.78 -8.31 -1.29
CA GLN A 636 18.17 -7.44 -2.28
C GLN A 636 17.57 -8.18 -3.50
N PRO A 637 18.19 -9.22 -4.08
CA PRO A 637 17.63 -9.94 -5.23
C PRO A 637 16.16 -10.36 -5.02
N LEU A 638 15.32 -10.30 -6.07
CA LEU A 638 13.87 -10.58 -5.90
C LEU A 638 13.65 -12.05 -5.52
N VAL A 639 14.38 -12.95 -6.15
CA VAL A 639 14.44 -14.38 -5.86
C VAL A 639 15.90 -14.77 -5.63
N ASN A 640 16.14 -15.83 -4.88
CA ASN A 640 17.50 -16.25 -4.57
C ASN A 640 18.26 -16.79 -5.80
N GLY A 641 19.50 -16.33 -6.01
CA GLY A 641 20.44 -16.86 -7.01
C GLY A 641 20.64 -16.00 -8.27
N GLU A 642 21.82 -16.11 -8.90
CA GLU A 642 22.02 -15.66 -10.28
C GLU A 642 21.48 -16.72 -11.27
N PRO A 643 20.84 -16.33 -12.38
CA PRO A 643 20.34 -17.29 -13.35
C PRO A 643 21.51 -17.95 -14.08
N GLY A 644 21.92 -19.15 -13.65
CA GLY A 644 22.94 -19.92 -14.37
C GLY A 644 23.89 -20.77 -13.55
N ASP A 645 23.92 -20.65 -12.21
CA ASP A 645 24.65 -21.62 -11.39
C ASP A 645 23.86 -22.92 -11.32
N ILE A 646 24.13 -23.80 -12.28
CA ILE A 646 23.63 -25.18 -12.37
C ILE A 646 24.38 -26.02 -11.32
N SER A 647 24.22 -25.66 -10.06
CA SER A 647 24.36 -26.58 -8.96
C SER A 647 22.94 -26.91 -8.51
N SER A 648 22.42 -28.03 -8.99
CA SER A 648 21.11 -28.57 -8.60
C SER A 648 20.99 -28.88 -7.10
N ASP A 649 22.07 -28.70 -6.33
CA ASP A 649 22.17 -29.07 -4.92
C ASP A 649 21.99 -27.91 -3.93
N VAL A 650 22.00 -26.64 -4.37
CA VAL A 650 21.88 -25.50 -3.42
C VAL A 650 20.43 -25.06 -3.28
N SER A 651 19.78 -25.62 -2.25
CA SER A 651 18.52 -25.16 -1.67
C SER A 651 18.42 -23.62 -1.57
N PRO A 652 17.32 -22.98 -2.02
CA PRO A 652 17.22 -21.51 -2.02
C PRO A 652 17.20 -20.92 -0.61
N LEU A 653 17.76 -19.71 -0.42
CA LEU A 653 17.86 -19.01 0.87
C LEU A 653 16.54 -18.35 1.31
N TYR A 654 15.78 -17.83 0.35
CA TYR A 654 14.44 -17.24 0.51
C TYR A 654 13.65 -17.40 -0.79
N THR A 655 12.33 -17.34 -0.69
CA THR A 655 11.42 -17.47 -1.84
C THR A 655 11.26 -16.14 -2.55
N MET A 656 11.10 -15.05 -1.80
CA MET A 656 10.90 -13.72 -2.36
C MET A 656 11.43 -12.62 -1.44
N SER A 657 12.00 -11.57 -2.03
CA SER A 657 12.44 -10.38 -1.30
C SER A 657 11.82 -9.09 -1.81
N PHE A 658 11.43 -8.26 -0.85
CA PHE A 658 10.91 -6.90 -0.99
C PHE A 658 11.93 -5.85 -0.54
N VAL A 659 13.17 -6.24 -0.25
CA VAL A 659 14.23 -5.31 0.16
C VAL A 659 14.52 -4.32 -0.97
N CYS A 660 14.31 -3.04 -0.70
CA CYS A 660 14.55 -1.94 -1.62
C CYS A 660 15.59 -0.96 -1.05
N PRO A 661 16.36 -0.25 -1.90
CA PRO A 661 17.17 0.88 -1.48
C PRO A 661 16.31 1.96 -0.80
N ASP A 662 16.87 2.68 0.17
CA ASP A 662 16.15 3.71 0.95
C ASP A 662 15.60 4.85 0.08
N GLU A 663 16.24 5.07 -1.08
CA GLU A 663 15.85 6.06 -2.09
C GLU A 663 14.66 5.63 -2.95
N GLY A 664 14.32 4.33 -2.95
CA GLY A 664 13.16 3.78 -3.65
C GLY A 664 11.82 4.29 -3.10
N TYR A 665 11.80 4.86 -1.89
CA TYR A 665 10.64 5.52 -1.31
C TYR A 665 10.47 6.99 -1.75
N LYS A 666 11.40 7.55 -2.55
CA LYS A 666 11.27 8.92 -3.09
C LYS A 666 10.10 8.97 -4.08
N ARG A 667 9.28 10.03 -3.99
CA ARG A 667 8.03 10.19 -4.74
C ARG A 667 8.28 10.24 -6.25
N ARG A 668 7.81 9.23 -6.99
CA ARG A 668 7.57 9.33 -8.43
C ARG A 668 6.07 9.37 -8.68
N GLY A 669 5.63 10.29 -9.54
CA GLY A 669 4.25 10.29 -10.03
C GLY A 669 4.04 9.14 -11.01
N VAL A 670 2.91 8.44 -10.87
CA VAL A 670 2.41 7.47 -11.85
C VAL A 670 2.05 8.22 -13.14
N ARG A 671 2.44 7.72 -14.32
CA ARG A 671 2.27 8.43 -15.60
C ARG A 671 1.41 7.68 -16.62
N THR A 672 1.40 6.35 -16.51
CA THR A 672 0.70 5.39 -17.36
C THR A 672 0.20 4.23 -16.52
N LYS A 673 -0.75 3.46 -17.06
CA LYS A 673 -1.28 2.24 -16.44
C LYS A 673 -0.26 1.13 -16.19
N PHE A 674 0.91 1.22 -16.82
CA PHE A 674 1.97 0.25 -16.62
C PHE A 674 2.99 0.69 -15.56
N ASP A 675 2.92 1.93 -15.06
CA ASP A 675 3.78 2.34 -13.97
C ASP A 675 3.32 1.69 -12.65
N VAL A 676 4.25 1.51 -11.72
CA VAL A 676 3.92 0.89 -10.43
C VAL A 676 3.33 1.96 -9.49
N PRO A 677 2.09 1.78 -8.98
CA PRO A 677 1.47 2.73 -8.07
C PRO A 677 2.08 2.67 -6.66
N PHE A 678 1.59 3.53 -5.76
CA PHE A 678 1.86 3.38 -4.33
C PHE A 678 1.10 2.19 -3.77
N GLY A 679 1.82 1.31 -3.07
CA GLY A 679 1.21 0.23 -2.30
C GLY A 679 0.49 0.75 -1.05
N LEU A 680 -0.29 -0.11 -0.42
CA LEU A 680 -1.13 0.24 0.73
C LEU A 680 -0.29 0.65 1.94
N THR A 681 0.77 -0.08 2.24
CA THR A 681 1.66 0.22 3.36
C THR A 681 2.39 1.53 3.10
N GLU A 682 2.78 1.79 1.86
CA GLU A 682 3.46 3.05 1.51
C GLU A 682 2.52 4.24 1.61
N GLU A 683 1.27 4.11 1.15
CA GLU A 683 0.25 5.13 1.37
C GLU A 683 0.05 5.41 2.87
N TYR A 684 -0.03 4.36 3.70
CA TYR A 684 -0.16 4.48 5.14
C TYR A 684 1.02 5.24 5.76
N LEU A 685 2.26 4.91 5.37
CA LEU A 685 3.47 5.54 5.89
C LEU A 685 3.66 6.98 5.41
N LEU A 686 3.46 7.24 4.11
CA LEU A 686 3.49 8.59 3.56
C LEU A 686 2.45 9.50 4.25
N ARG A 687 1.33 8.91 4.70
CA ARG A 687 0.26 9.63 5.40
C ARG A 687 0.41 9.68 6.91
N PHE A 688 1.27 8.87 7.51
CA PHE A 688 1.60 8.92 8.93
C PHE A 688 2.05 10.33 9.37
N HIS A 689 2.73 11.05 8.48
CA HIS A 689 3.18 12.43 8.71
C HIS A 689 2.04 13.46 8.76
N PHE A 690 0.89 13.13 8.19
CA PHE A 690 -0.31 13.96 8.22
C PHE A 690 -1.22 13.63 9.41
N GLY A 691 -0.77 12.91 10.45
CA GLY A 691 -1.54 12.67 11.68
C GLY A 691 -2.83 11.85 11.52
N ARG A 692 -3.18 11.46 10.30
CA ARG A 692 -4.40 10.70 10.00
C ARG A 692 -4.42 9.33 10.67
N HIS A 693 -3.26 8.77 11.00
CA HIS A 693 -3.11 7.42 11.57
C HIS A 693 -2.55 7.43 13.00
N ASP A 694 -2.70 8.56 13.71
CA ASP A 694 -2.18 8.72 15.07
C ASP A 694 -2.69 7.62 16.02
N GLU A 695 -3.97 7.24 15.91
CA GLU A 695 -4.60 6.19 16.72
C GLU A 695 -4.79 4.87 15.96
N SER A 696 -5.26 4.88 14.72
CA SER A 696 -5.49 3.66 13.95
C SER A 696 -4.19 3.00 13.46
N ASP A 697 -4.13 1.67 13.48
CA ASP A 697 -3.13 0.93 12.71
C ASP A 697 -3.55 0.85 11.23
N ILE A 698 -2.75 0.16 10.42
CA ILE A 698 -2.96 0.07 8.97
C ILE A 698 -4.29 -0.60 8.60
N ILE A 699 -4.69 -1.68 9.28
CA ILE A 699 -5.94 -2.40 8.97
C ILE A 699 -7.13 -1.50 9.30
N ASP A 700 -7.14 -0.90 10.50
CA ASP A 700 -8.21 0.01 10.91
C ASP A 700 -8.33 1.18 9.93
N THR A 701 -7.21 1.76 9.53
CA THR A 701 -7.17 2.87 8.57
C THR A 701 -7.86 2.54 7.26
N TYR A 702 -7.64 1.33 6.74
CA TYR A 702 -8.30 0.92 5.51
C TYR A 702 -9.78 0.59 5.71
N GLN A 703 -10.18 0.13 6.90
CA GLN A 703 -11.59 0.04 7.26
C GLN A 703 -12.24 1.44 7.27
N GLU A 704 -11.56 2.49 7.74
CA GLU A 704 -12.12 3.86 7.77
C GLU A 704 -12.55 4.38 6.38
N TYR A 705 -11.95 3.89 5.28
CA TYR A 705 -12.42 4.23 3.94
C TYR A 705 -13.89 3.82 3.73
N TRP A 706 -14.26 2.61 4.18
CA TRP A 706 -15.61 2.06 4.01
C TRP A 706 -16.60 2.62 5.03
N TYR A 707 -16.18 2.70 6.29
CA TYR A 707 -17.05 3.09 7.41
C TYR A 707 -17.18 4.61 7.57
N ASP A 708 -16.09 5.38 7.43
CA ASP A 708 -16.07 6.82 7.73
C ASP A 708 -16.23 7.70 6.49
N TRP A 709 -15.37 7.50 5.47
CA TRP A 709 -15.41 8.32 4.26
C TRP A 709 -16.56 7.90 3.34
N GLY A 710 -16.65 6.60 3.03
CA GLY A 710 -17.67 6.03 2.15
C GLY A 710 -19.07 5.97 2.77
N ALA A 711 -19.15 6.00 4.10
CA ALA A 711 -20.39 5.98 4.89
C ALA A 711 -21.34 4.82 4.56
N PHE A 712 -20.77 3.65 4.20
CA PHE A 712 -21.56 2.45 3.88
C PHE A 712 -22.11 1.76 5.13
N GLY A 713 -21.51 2.02 6.29
CA GLY A 713 -21.79 1.32 7.55
C GLY A 713 -21.13 -0.07 7.67
N SER A 714 -20.63 -0.62 6.56
CA SER A 714 -19.78 -1.83 6.53
C SER A 714 -18.92 -1.84 5.26
N THR A 715 -18.08 -2.88 5.13
CA THR A 715 -17.44 -3.19 3.84
C THR A 715 -18.48 -3.69 2.81
N LEU A 716 -18.09 -3.86 1.55
CA LEU A 716 -19.01 -4.22 0.46
C LEU A 716 -18.89 -5.68 -0.01
N TYR A 717 -17.68 -6.24 0.01
CA TYR A 717 -17.40 -7.55 -0.58
C TYR A 717 -16.71 -8.51 0.40
N LYS A 718 -16.94 -9.81 0.21
CA LYS A 718 -16.56 -10.94 1.10
C LYS A 718 -15.22 -10.76 1.83
N TYR A 719 -14.13 -10.51 1.10
CA TYR A 719 -12.78 -10.48 1.68
C TYR A 719 -12.40 -9.17 2.38
N GLN A 720 -13.24 -8.14 2.32
CA GLN A 720 -12.87 -6.79 2.77
C GLN A 720 -12.88 -6.62 4.30
N ASP A 721 -13.55 -7.51 5.05
CA ASP A 721 -13.53 -7.47 6.51
C ASP A 721 -12.13 -7.76 7.08
N LEU A 722 -11.32 -8.55 6.37
CA LEU A 722 -9.91 -8.79 6.68
C LEU A 722 -8.97 -7.97 5.79
N TYR A 723 -9.22 -7.92 4.48
CA TYR A 723 -8.38 -7.24 3.49
C TYR A 723 -9.15 -6.05 2.85
N PRO A 724 -9.24 -4.91 3.55
CA PRO A 724 -10.17 -3.79 3.28
C PRO A 724 -9.81 -2.90 2.07
N TRP A 725 -9.49 -3.51 0.93
CA TRP A 725 -9.30 -2.83 -0.34
C TRP A 725 -10.23 -3.38 -1.41
N ASP A 726 -10.39 -2.63 -2.50
CA ASP A 726 -11.02 -3.15 -3.72
C ASP A 726 -9.90 -3.60 -4.68
N CYS A 727 -9.96 -4.87 -5.10
CA CYS A 727 -8.97 -5.51 -5.97
C CYS A 727 -9.28 -5.36 -7.47
N THR A 728 -10.25 -4.52 -7.85
CA THR A 728 -10.56 -4.20 -9.24
C THR A 728 -9.43 -3.36 -9.84
N GLU A 729 -8.85 -3.84 -10.94
CA GLU A 729 -7.75 -3.17 -11.62
C GLU A 729 -8.27 -2.07 -12.56
N ALA A 730 -7.69 -0.88 -12.44
CA ALA A 730 -8.01 0.25 -13.30
C ALA A 730 -7.41 0.08 -14.70
N TYR A 731 -7.90 0.90 -15.62
CA TYR A 731 -7.30 1.11 -16.94
C TYR A 731 -7.32 -0.10 -17.89
N GLY A 732 -8.35 -0.94 -17.78
CA GLY A 732 -8.66 -2.02 -18.72
C GLY A 732 -7.62 -3.13 -18.79
N ARG A 733 -6.85 -3.38 -17.72
CA ARG A 733 -5.82 -4.43 -17.71
C ARG A 733 -6.35 -5.81 -17.35
N TYR A 734 -7.29 -5.90 -16.41
CA TYR A 734 -7.82 -7.17 -15.93
C TYR A 734 -9.34 -7.10 -15.74
N PRO A 735 -10.11 -8.08 -16.24
CA PRO A 735 -11.57 -7.99 -16.27
C PRO A 735 -12.26 -8.31 -14.94
N THR A 736 -11.64 -9.13 -14.07
CA THR A 736 -12.24 -9.53 -12.79
C THR A 736 -12.33 -8.35 -11.84
N LYS A 737 -13.53 -8.10 -11.32
CA LYS A 737 -13.83 -7.05 -10.34
C LYS A 737 -13.83 -7.63 -8.92
N CYS A 738 -13.63 -6.75 -7.94
CA CYS A 738 -13.84 -7.11 -6.54
C CYS A 738 -15.33 -7.42 -6.31
N GLY A 739 -15.60 -8.49 -5.57
CA GLY A 739 -16.93 -9.11 -5.48
C GLY A 739 -17.03 -10.41 -6.30
N ASP A 740 -16.41 -10.44 -7.49
CA ASP A 740 -16.33 -11.62 -8.36
C ASP A 740 -14.97 -12.35 -8.25
N CYS A 741 -14.05 -11.80 -7.46
CA CYS A 741 -12.73 -12.38 -7.22
C CYS A 741 -12.78 -13.51 -6.18
N ASN A 742 -11.86 -14.47 -6.26
CA ASN A 742 -11.53 -15.36 -5.14
C ASN A 742 -10.45 -14.73 -4.23
N LEU A 743 -10.11 -15.41 -3.13
CA LEU A 743 -9.11 -14.92 -2.18
C LEU A 743 -7.76 -14.71 -2.86
N ALA A 744 -7.36 -15.61 -3.77
CA ALA A 744 -6.10 -15.52 -4.49
C ALA A 744 -5.95 -14.22 -5.27
N LYS A 745 -6.94 -13.88 -6.11
CA LYS A 745 -6.93 -12.62 -6.85
C LYS A 745 -6.96 -11.41 -5.93
N HIS A 746 -7.68 -11.49 -4.82
CA HIS A 746 -7.80 -10.39 -3.86
C HIS A 746 -6.46 -10.05 -3.20
N VAL A 747 -5.71 -11.06 -2.76
CA VAL A 747 -4.42 -10.86 -2.07
C VAL A 747 -3.26 -10.62 -3.03
N TRP A 748 -3.28 -11.21 -4.23
CA TRP A 748 -2.28 -10.94 -5.26
C TRP A 748 -2.44 -9.57 -5.94
N ALA A 749 -3.51 -8.83 -5.66
CA ALA A 749 -3.63 -7.43 -6.07
C ALA A 749 -2.53 -6.55 -5.46
N PHE A 750 -2.07 -6.88 -4.24
CA PHE A 750 -1.03 -6.16 -3.51
C PHE A 750 -0.11 -7.13 -2.75
N PRO A 751 0.74 -7.92 -3.42
CA PRO A 751 1.46 -9.03 -2.78
C PRO A 751 2.25 -8.60 -1.53
N PHE A 752 3.11 -7.60 -1.66
CA PHE A 752 3.89 -7.05 -0.53
C PHE A 752 3.00 -6.61 0.64
N ASP A 753 1.91 -5.90 0.35
CA ASP A 753 0.98 -5.40 1.37
C ASP A 753 0.16 -6.54 2.00
N SER A 754 -0.20 -7.55 1.22
CA SER A 754 -0.97 -8.71 1.69
C SER A 754 -0.17 -9.52 2.69
N TRP A 755 1.09 -9.90 2.40
CA TRP A 755 1.95 -10.56 3.41
C TRP A 755 2.11 -9.70 4.67
N SER A 756 2.32 -8.40 4.48
CA SER A 756 2.49 -7.42 5.57
C SER A 756 1.24 -7.33 6.46
N VAL A 757 0.06 -7.28 5.86
CA VAL A 757 -1.25 -7.24 6.54
C VAL A 757 -1.58 -8.58 7.18
N SER A 758 -1.29 -9.73 6.55
CA SER A 758 -1.48 -11.05 7.16
C SER A 758 -0.62 -11.22 8.42
N SER A 759 0.67 -10.85 8.38
CA SER A 759 1.53 -10.83 9.58
C SER A 759 0.95 -9.92 10.67
N HIS A 760 0.33 -8.79 10.29
CA HIS A 760 -0.33 -7.90 11.24
C HIS A 760 -1.61 -8.50 11.83
N HIS A 761 -2.43 -9.20 11.04
CA HIS A 761 -3.58 -9.94 11.55
C HIS A 761 -3.18 -10.99 12.58
N LEU A 762 -2.08 -11.72 12.36
CA LEU A 762 -1.56 -12.71 13.32
C LEU A 762 -1.01 -12.07 14.60
N SER A 763 -0.75 -10.76 14.62
CA SER A 763 -0.41 -10.03 15.86
C SER A 763 -1.64 -9.53 16.63
N ARG A 764 -2.83 -9.56 16.01
CA ARG A 764 -4.09 -9.01 16.57
C ARG A 764 -4.92 -10.10 17.24
N ASP A 765 -5.35 -9.80 18.47
CA ASP A 765 -6.31 -10.59 19.22
C ASP A 765 -7.75 -10.32 18.74
N ARG A 766 -8.68 -11.25 19.01
CA ARG A 766 -10.09 -11.18 18.57
C ARG A 766 -10.78 -9.89 19.00
N HIS A 767 -10.43 -9.38 20.17
CA HIS A 767 -10.99 -8.13 20.72
C HIS A 767 -10.54 -6.86 19.99
N MET A 768 -9.55 -6.97 19.09
CA MET A 768 -9.06 -5.84 18.29
C MET A 768 -9.75 -5.72 16.93
N TYR A 769 -10.79 -6.51 16.69
CA TYR A 769 -11.65 -6.45 15.51
C TYR A 769 -13.01 -5.84 15.88
N GLY A 770 -13.57 -5.02 14.98
CA GLY A 770 -15.00 -4.71 15.03
C GLY A 770 -15.83 -5.89 14.50
N PRO A 771 -17.16 -5.87 14.70
CA PRO A 771 -18.05 -6.88 14.13
C PRO A 771 -17.86 -6.99 12.60
N ALA A 772 -17.80 -8.21 12.09
CA ALA A 772 -17.78 -8.46 10.66
C ALA A 772 -19.22 -8.39 10.15
N LEU A 773 -19.52 -7.38 9.32
CA LEU A 773 -20.88 -7.09 8.89
C LEU A 773 -21.15 -7.56 7.46
N THR A 774 -20.11 -7.87 6.70
CA THR A 774 -20.21 -8.34 5.30
C THR A 774 -20.13 -9.85 5.24
N ASP A 775 -19.12 -10.43 5.89
CA ASP A 775 -19.03 -11.87 6.12
C ASP A 775 -19.17 -12.16 7.62
N GLN A 776 -20.41 -12.37 8.05
CA GLN A 776 -20.73 -12.57 9.48
C GLN A 776 -20.08 -13.84 10.05
N ASP A 777 -19.73 -14.80 9.20
CA ASP A 777 -19.01 -16.02 9.59
C ASP A 777 -17.57 -15.74 10.04
N LEU A 778 -17.06 -14.53 9.84
CA LEU A 778 -15.74 -14.08 10.31
C LEU A 778 -15.80 -13.23 11.58
N THR A 779 -16.98 -13.05 12.19
CA THR A 779 -17.15 -12.20 13.38
C THR A 779 -16.31 -12.72 14.54
N ALA A 780 -15.36 -11.89 14.99
CA ALA A 780 -14.38 -12.28 16.01
C ALA A 780 -14.87 -12.05 17.45
N VAL A 781 -15.74 -11.07 17.67
CA VAL A 781 -16.25 -10.69 19.00
C VAL A 781 -17.58 -9.94 18.88
N GLY A 782 -18.40 -9.99 19.93
CA GLY A 782 -19.69 -9.30 20.00
C GLY A 782 -20.87 -10.21 19.67
N GLU A 783 -22.00 -9.61 19.33
CA GLU A 783 -23.18 -10.33 18.88
C GLU A 783 -22.88 -11.13 17.61
N GLY A 784 -23.30 -12.39 17.54
CA GLY A 784 -23.03 -13.30 16.43
C GLY A 784 -21.64 -13.97 16.45
N ALA A 785 -20.72 -13.58 17.33
CA ALA A 785 -19.41 -14.22 17.44
C ALA A 785 -19.51 -15.61 18.07
N THR A 786 -18.90 -16.61 17.44
CA THR A 786 -18.76 -17.99 17.93
C THR A 786 -17.30 -18.42 17.96
N ALA A 787 -16.99 -19.53 18.64
CA ALA A 787 -15.64 -20.12 18.57
C ALA A 787 -15.28 -20.47 17.12
N SER A 788 -16.23 -21.06 16.38
CA SER A 788 -16.09 -21.45 14.98
C SER A 788 -15.86 -20.25 14.05
N SER A 789 -16.58 -19.13 14.23
CA SER A 789 -16.38 -17.92 13.41
C SER A 789 -14.99 -17.31 13.62
N TRP A 790 -14.49 -17.33 14.85
CA TRP A 790 -13.12 -16.92 15.15
C TRP A 790 -12.08 -17.84 14.50
N MET A 791 -12.30 -19.15 14.51
CA MET A 791 -11.42 -20.08 13.79
C MET A 791 -11.45 -19.82 12.27
N ARG A 792 -12.61 -19.61 11.65
CA ARG A 792 -12.71 -19.25 10.22
C ARG A 792 -11.96 -17.95 9.90
N ASN A 793 -12.06 -16.95 10.77
CA ASN A 793 -11.29 -15.71 10.66
C ASN A 793 -9.78 -15.98 10.59
N ARG A 794 -9.26 -16.83 11.48
CA ARG A 794 -7.84 -17.20 11.51
C ARG A 794 -7.42 -18.04 10.30
N LEU A 795 -8.22 -19.04 9.93
CA LEU A 795 -7.97 -19.88 8.76
C LEU A 795 -7.96 -19.05 7.47
N THR A 796 -8.84 -18.05 7.33
CA THR A 796 -8.87 -17.16 6.15
C THR A 796 -7.56 -16.37 6.01
N VAL A 797 -7.00 -15.88 7.12
CA VAL A 797 -5.68 -15.21 7.13
C VAL A 797 -4.56 -16.18 6.75
N LEU A 798 -4.57 -17.40 7.27
CA LEU A 798 -3.56 -18.41 6.99
C LEU A 798 -3.64 -18.91 5.54
N SER A 799 -4.85 -19.13 5.00
CA SER A 799 -5.07 -19.49 3.60
C SER A 799 -4.60 -18.39 2.65
N ALA A 800 -4.81 -17.11 2.99
CA ALA A 800 -4.27 -16.00 2.23
C ALA A 800 -2.73 -16.05 2.17
N MET A 801 -2.05 -16.32 3.29
CA MET A 801 -0.60 -16.50 3.30
C MET A 801 -0.18 -17.71 2.46
N ALA A 802 -0.87 -18.84 2.59
CA ALA A 802 -0.60 -20.06 1.83
C ALA A 802 -0.70 -19.85 0.31
N VAL A 803 -1.72 -19.13 -0.15
CA VAL A 803 -1.91 -18.78 -1.56
C VAL A 803 -0.80 -17.87 -2.08
N LEU A 804 -0.35 -16.90 -1.26
CA LEU A 804 0.79 -16.05 -1.61
C LEU A 804 2.09 -16.87 -1.68
N HIS A 805 2.35 -17.76 -0.72
CA HIS A 805 3.52 -18.62 -0.74
C HIS A 805 3.52 -19.56 -1.95
N ARG A 806 2.40 -20.22 -2.26
CA ARG A 806 2.30 -21.17 -3.38
C ARG A 806 2.71 -20.55 -4.72
N ALA A 807 2.18 -19.36 -5.04
CA ALA A 807 2.56 -18.66 -6.27
C ALA A 807 3.99 -18.08 -6.19
N ALA A 808 4.46 -17.62 -5.03
CA ALA A 808 5.84 -17.15 -4.87
C ALA A 808 6.86 -18.28 -5.06
N THR A 809 6.59 -19.48 -4.53
CA THR A 809 7.42 -20.67 -4.72
C THR A 809 7.49 -21.05 -6.19
N ALA A 810 6.34 -21.10 -6.86
CA ALA A 810 6.28 -21.40 -8.29
C ALA A 810 7.06 -20.38 -9.13
N MET A 811 6.97 -19.08 -8.78
CA MET A 811 7.81 -18.05 -9.39
C MET A 811 9.30 -18.28 -9.13
N ALA A 812 9.68 -18.56 -7.87
CA ALA A 812 11.06 -18.80 -7.49
C ALA A 812 11.65 -20.05 -8.16
N GLN A 813 10.85 -21.06 -8.49
CA GLN A 813 11.27 -22.27 -9.20
C GLN A 813 11.29 -22.09 -10.73
N SER A 814 10.53 -21.14 -11.28
CA SER A 814 10.50 -20.88 -12.71
C SER A 814 11.82 -20.27 -13.21
N LEU A 815 12.59 -21.04 -13.98
CA LEU A 815 13.83 -20.55 -14.61
C LEU A 815 13.56 -19.37 -15.55
N LYS A 816 12.41 -19.35 -16.23
CA LYS A 816 12.00 -18.22 -17.08
C LYS A 816 11.79 -16.96 -16.25
N PHE A 817 11.12 -17.07 -15.11
CA PHE A 817 10.91 -15.94 -14.20
C PHE A 817 12.22 -15.44 -13.59
N GLN A 818 13.08 -16.34 -13.11
CA GLN A 818 14.41 -15.99 -12.59
C GLN A 818 15.22 -15.20 -13.62
N LYS A 819 15.31 -15.69 -14.87
CA LYS A 819 16.00 -15.00 -15.97
C LYS A 819 15.38 -13.63 -16.27
N ALA A 820 14.05 -13.53 -16.30
CA ALA A 820 13.34 -12.29 -16.60
C ALA A 820 13.48 -11.23 -15.49
N THR A 821 13.80 -11.63 -14.26
CA THR A 821 13.92 -10.73 -13.10
C THR A 821 15.36 -10.47 -12.66
N ALA A 822 16.34 -11.14 -13.29
CA ALA A 822 17.78 -11.00 -13.02
C ALA A 822 18.31 -9.54 -13.03
N TRP A 823 17.67 -8.66 -13.81
CA TRP A 823 18.01 -7.23 -13.83
C TRP A 823 17.80 -6.54 -12.46
N LEU A 824 16.96 -7.10 -11.59
CA LEU A 824 16.73 -6.66 -10.22
C LEU A 824 17.80 -7.15 -9.22
N HIS A 825 18.71 -8.04 -9.67
CA HIS A 825 19.75 -8.67 -8.85
C HIS A 825 21.08 -7.91 -8.97
N LYS A 826 21.29 -7.23 -10.10
CA LYS A 826 22.44 -6.34 -10.28
C LYS A 826 22.30 -5.13 -9.37
N GLY A 827 23.38 -4.76 -8.68
CA GLY A 827 23.40 -3.56 -7.85
C GLY A 827 22.95 -2.35 -8.68
N LEU A 828 21.80 -1.77 -8.35
CA LEU A 828 21.33 -0.49 -8.91
C LEU A 828 22.25 0.70 -8.54
N THR A 829 23.43 0.41 -8.00
CA THR A 829 24.52 1.34 -7.73
C THR A 829 25.24 1.80 -8.99
N ASP A 830 25.11 1.09 -10.12
CA ASP A 830 25.47 1.67 -11.42
C ASP A 830 24.50 2.81 -11.72
N SER A 831 25.05 4.02 -11.86
CA SER A 831 24.36 5.31 -11.99
C SER A 831 23.44 5.44 -13.23
N THR A 832 23.14 4.34 -13.92
CA THR A 832 22.42 4.27 -15.18
C THR A 832 20.96 3.87 -15.01
N LEU A 833 20.56 3.24 -13.90
CA LEU A 833 19.17 2.83 -13.62
C LEU A 833 18.56 3.66 -12.49
N ASP A 834 17.39 4.27 -12.77
CA ASP A 834 16.59 5.03 -11.81
C ASP A 834 16.28 4.18 -10.56
N PRO A 835 16.71 4.59 -9.33
CA PRO A 835 16.46 3.84 -8.10
C PRO A 835 14.98 3.53 -7.83
N SER A 836 14.04 4.29 -8.41
CA SER A 836 12.61 3.99 -8.37
C SER A 836 12.21 2.72 -9.12
N LEU A 837 13.09 2.15 -9.93
CA LEU A 837 12.87 0.85 -10.59
C LEU A 837 13.05 -0.32 -9.61
N ALA A 838 13.81 -0.16 -8.52
CA ALA A 838 13.91 -1.20 -7.49
C ALA A 838 12.58 -1.41 -6.75
N ARG A 839 11.80 -0.32 -6.63
CA ARG A 839 10.48 -0.26 -5.99
C ARG A 839 9.43 -1.12 -6.68
N VAL A 840 9.65 -1.57 -7.92
CA VAL A 840 8.67 -2.41 -8.63
C VAL A 840 8.33 -3.70 -7.88
N LYS A 841 9.22 -4.17 -7.00
CA LYS A 841 9.01 -5.31 -6.11
C LYS A 841 7.87 -5.08 -5.09
N LEU A 842 7.61 -3.82 -4.74
CA LEU A 842 6.54 -3.43 -3.82
C LEU A 842 5.21 -3.18 -4.55
N GLY A 843 5.19 -3.36 -5.87
CA GLY A 843 4.07 -2.96 -6.71
C GLY A 843 2.82 -3.82 -6.57
N GLY A 844 1.67 -3.15 -6.56
CA GLY A 844 0.35 -3.76 -6.76
C GLY A 844 -0.37 -3.20 -7.99
N ILE A 845 -1.65 -3.51 -8.11
CA ILE A 845 -2.49 -3.01 -9.20
C ILE A 845 -2.77 -1.50 -9.07
N HIS A 846 -3.09 -0.85 -10.18
CA HIS A 846 -3.82 0.42 -10.12
C HIS A 846 -5.24 0.13 -9.63
N ARG A 847 -5.65 0.69 -8.50
CA ARG A 847 -7.00 0.45 -7.98
C ARG A 847 -8.01 1.25 -8.78
N ALA A 848 -9.08 0.58 -9.21
CA ALA A 848 -10.26 1.25 -9.71
C ALA A 848 -11.08 1.93 -8.60
N GLN A 849 -10.81 1.58 -7.33
CA GLN A 849 -11.41 2.18 -6.13
C GLN A 849 -11.39 3.72 -6.20
N PRO A 850 -12.55 4.40 -6.24
CA PRO A 850 -12.65 5.85 -6.31
C PRO A 850 -12.01 6.53 -5.10
N CYS A 851 -11.27 7.62 -5.32
CA CYS A 851 -10.63 8.38 -4.22
C CYS A 851 -9.73 7.54 -3.28
N SER A 852 -9.34 6.33 -3.70
CA SER A 852 -8.44 5.45 -2.96
C SER A 852 -7.06 6.09 -2.78
N HIS A 853 -6.68 6.92 -3.74
CA HIS A 853 -5.61 7.89 -3.62
C HIS A 853 -6.23 9.22 -3.17
N TYR A 854 -6.13 9.56 -1.88
CA TYR A 854 -6.67 10.81 -1.30
C TYR A 854 -6.14 12.13 -1.96
N PHE A 855 -5.27 12.03 -2.97
CA PHE A 855 -4.85 13.13 -3.84
C PHE A 855 -5.83 13.42 -4.99
N GLU A 856 -6.85 12.57 -5.20
CA GLU A 856 -7.80 12.71 -6.30
C GLU A 856 -8.94 13.69 -6.01
N ALA A 857 -9.29 13.92 -4.74
CA ALA A 857 -10.44 14.73 -4.37
C ALA A 857 -10.04 16.13 -3.86
N GLY A 858 -9.29 16.90 -4.66
CA GLY A 858 -8.89 18.29 -4.42
C GLY A 858 -10.03 19.33 -4.27
N VAL A 859 -11.20 18.92 -3.79
CA VAL A 859 -12.34 19.77 -3.47
C VAL A 859 -12.74 19.56 -2.01
N TYR A 860 -12.82 20.66 -1.27
CA TYR A 860 -12.77 20.72 0.19
C TYR A 860 -13.72 19.76 0.95
N SER A 861 -14.96 19.55 0.49
CA SER A 861 -15.93 18.66 1.17
C SER A 861 -15.67 17.18 0.93
N HIS A 862 -15.34 16.79 -0.31
CA HIS A 862 -15.13 15.39 -0.70
C HIS A 862 -13.89 14.74 -0.08
N TYR A 863 -13.00 15.55 0.48
CA TYR A 863 -11.89 15.09 1.30
C TYR A 863 -12.35 14.38 2.59
N PHE A 864 -13.50 14.76 3.15
CA PHE A 864 -13.97 14.31 4.47
C PHE A 864 -15.09 13.26 4.42
N ILE A 865 -15.85 13.23 3.33
CA ILE A 865 -16.99 12.34 3.13
C ILE A 865 -17.27 12.16 1.63
N ALA A 866 -17.73 10.97 1.24
CA ALA A 866 -18.05 10.66 -0.14
C ALA A 866 -19.33 11.39 -0.63
N PRO A 867 -19.43 11.75 -1.92
CA PRO A 867 -20.62 12.40 -2.47
C PRO A 867 -21.93 11.60 -2.29
N TRP A 868 -21.83 10.27 -2.22
CA TRP A 868 -22.98 9.38 -2.07
C TRP A 868 -23.37 9.11 -0.61
N ALA A 869 -22.62 9.61 0.37
CA ALA A 869 -22.73 9.19 1.77
C ALA A 869 -24.14 9.37 2.39
N THR A 870 -24.95 10.29 1.88
CA THR A 870 -26.31 10.55 2.38
C THR A 870 -27.39 9.69 1.72
N LEU A 871 -27.05 8.92 0.69
CA LEU A 871 -27.99 8.07 -0.06
C LEU A 871 -28.29 6.76 0.68
N THR A 872 -29.36 6.08 0.28
CA THR A 872 -29.62 4.70 0.71
C THR A 872 -28.48 3.76 0.30
N ARG A 873 -28.25 2.71 1.08
CA ARG A 873 -27.12 1.77 0.87
C ARG A 873 -27.03 1.23 -0.56
N ASP A 874 -28.14 0.79 -1.15
CA ASP A 874 -28.16 0.31 -2.54
C ASP A 874 -27.72 1.39 -3.54
N LYS A 875 -28.10 2.65 -3.30
CA LYS A 875 -27.71 3.78 -4.13
C LYS A 875 -26.25 4.20 -3.89
N GLN A 876 -25.76 4.09 -2.65
CA GLN A 876 -24.34 4.26 -2.33
C GLN A 876 -23.49 3.26 -3.11
N ILE A 877 -23.86 1.97 -3.06
CA ILE A 877 -23.15 0.90 -3.77
C ILE A 877 -23.18 1.15 -5.27
N LYS A 878 -24.36 1.43 -5.86
CA LYS A 878 -24.47 1.76 -7.29
C LYS A 878 -23.61 2.95 -7.70
N ALA A 879 -23.57 4.01 -6.88
CA ALA A 879 -22.75 5.19 -7.15
C ALA A 879 -21.24 4.87 -7.08
N TYR A 880 -20.83 4.08 -6.10
CA TYR A 880 -19.46 3.59 -5.95
C TYR A 880 -19.05 2.72 -7.15
N GLU A 881 -19.85 1.73 -7.50
CA GLU A 881 -19.57 0.79 -8.59
C GLU A 881 -19.56 1.51 -9.94
N LEU A 882 -20.44 2.49 -10.16
CA LEU A 882 -20.42 3.31 -11.38
C LEU A 882 -19.07 4.02 -11.56
N GLN A 883 -18.54 4.63 -10.49
CA GLN A 883 -17.24 5.31 -10.55
C GLN A 883 -16.08 4.34 -10.68
N ARG A 884 -16.11 3.24 -9.93
CA ARG A 884 -15.11 2.17 -10.00
C ARG A 884 -15.04 1.59 -11.42
N ASP A 885 -16.18 1.21 -11.97
CA ASP A 885 -16.27 0.58 -13.28
C ASP A 885 -15.95 1.56 -14.41
N GLY A 886 -16.32 2.84 -14.25
CA GLY A 886 -15.89 3.91 -15.14
C GLY A 886 -14.35 4.00 -15.21
N ARG A 887 -13.67 3.96 -14.05
CA ARG A 887 -12.20 3.96 -13.98
C ARG A 887 -11.58 2.67 -14.50
N ALA A 888 -12.20 1.52 -14.25
CA ALA A 888 -11.78 0.23 -14.80
C ALA A 888 -11.86 0.20 -16.32
N GLY A 889 -12.89 0.84 -16.91
CA GLY A 889 -13.10 0.92 -18.36
C GLY A 889 -12.21 1.91 -19.11
N LEU A 890 -11.46 2.77 -18.40
CA LEU A 890 -10.54 3.71 -19.06
C LEU A 890 -9.42 2.96 -19.80
N PRO A 891 -8.91 3.46 -20.94
CA PRO A 891 -7.84 2.79 -21.66
C PRO A 891 -6.45 2.99 -21.04
N ASP A 892 -6.23 4.10 -20.33
CA ASP A 892 -4.97 4.50 -19.67
C ASP A 892 -5.23 5.66 -18.69
N MET A 893 -4.22 6.02 -17.90
CA MET A 893 -4.24 7.20 -17.04
C MET A 893 -4.45 8.50 -17.86
N PRO A 894 -5.44 9.33 -17.51
CA PRO A 894 -5.68 10.58 -18.21
C PRO A 894 -4.53 11.59 -18.15
N GLY A 895 -4.23 12.25 -19.28
CA GLY A 895 -3.07 13.14 -19.44
C GLY A 895 -3.10 14.43 -18.61
N TYR A 896 -4.28 14.88 -18.16
CA TYR A 896 -4.45 16.09 -17.33
C TYR A 896 -4.16 15.85 -15.84
N LEU A 897 -4.20 14.61 -15.36
CA LEU A 897 -3.67 14.21 -14.05
C LEU A 897 -2.14 14.38 -13.98
N ARG A 898 -1.47 14.61 -15.12
CA ARG A 898 -0.03 14.95 -15.21
C ARG A 898 0.29 16.42 -14.92
N LYS A 899 -0.69 17.27 -14.56
CA LYS A 899 -0.37 18.59 -13.98
C LYS A 899 0.28 18.38 -12.62
N ARG A 900 1.59 18.08 -12.61
CA ARG A 900 2.45 18.43 -11.49
C ARG A 900 2.27 19.94 -11.29
N ARG A 901 1.62 20.35 -10.20
CA ARG A 901 1.83 21.72 -9.66
C ARG A 901 3.19 21.86 -8.97
N PHE A 902 4.06 20.84 -9.09
CA PHE A 902 5.41 20.80 -8.56
C PHE A 902 6.41 20.50 -9.69
N ASP A 903 6.74 21.52 -10.47
CA ASP A 903 8.10 21.67 -10.98
C ASP A 903 8.61 23.01 -10.46
N GLY A 904 9.15 22.96 -9.24
CA GLY A 904 10.06 23.97 -8.73
C GLY A 904 11.42 23.30 -8.62
N HIS A 905 12.16 23.29 -9.73
CA HIS A 905 13.58 22.95 -9.87
C HIS A 905 14.03 21.63 -9.24
N ILE A 906 14.21 20.57 -10.04
CA ILE A 906 15.54 20.13 -10.53
C ILE A 906 15.31 19.28 -11.81
N GLU A 907 15.23 19.91 -12.98
CA GLU A 907 15.45 19.20 -14.24
C GLU A 907 16.96 18.96 -14.37
N TRP A 908 17.38 17.70 -14.23
CA TRP A 908 18.63 17.24 -14.83
C TRP A 908 18.27 16.80 -16.25
N ASP A 909 18.38 17.74 -17.19
CA ASP A 909 18.44 17.41 -18.59
C ASP A 909 19.70 16.57 -18.86
N GLN A 910 19.55 15.60 -19.76
CA GLN A 910 20.57 14.64 -20.22
C GLN A 910 20.96 13.51 -19.27
N TYR A 911 20.10 12.49 -19.20
CA TYR A 911 20.61 11.11 -19.11
C TYR A 911 20.40 10.44 -20.47
N GLN A 912 21.48 10.30 -21.24
CA GLN A 912 21.55 9.34 -22.32
C GLN A 912 21.43 7.94 -21.70
N LEU A 913 20.20 7.44 -21.59
CA LEU A 913 19.94 6.04 -21.28
C LEU A 913 20.34 5.26 -22.54
N LEU A 914 21.55 4.70 -22.53
CA LEU A 914 21.99 3.73 -23.54
C LEU A 914 20.93 2.63 -23.63
N ASP A 915 20.56 2.31 -24.87
CA ASP A 915 19.70 1.18 -25.18
C ASP A 915 20.29 -0.09 -24.56
N PHE A 916 19.44 -0.98 -24.06
CA PHE A 916 19.89 -2.21 -23.37
C PHE A 916 20.61 -3.21 -24.29
N GLY A 917 20.82 -2.86 -25.57
CA GLY A 917 21.67 -3.57 -26.51
C GLY A 917 22.77 -2.64 -27.00
N GLY A 918 24.03 -2.96 -26.68
CA GLY A 918 25.16 -2.35 -27.36
C GLY A 918 25.11 -2.69 -28.86
N THR A 919 25.43 -1.70 -29.69
CA THR A 919 25.68 -1.73 -31.15
C THR A 919 24.48 -1.69 -32.10
N SER A 920 24.50 -0.68 -32.99
CA SER A 920 23.69 -0.53 -34.20
C SER A 920 24.65 -0.38 -35.38
N PRO A 921 24.39 -1.05 -36.51
CA PRO A 921 24.61 -0.43 -37.80
C PRO A 921 23.39 -0.58 -38.72
N PHE A 922 22.91 0.55 -39.24
CA PHE A 922 21.97 0.61 -40.36
C PHE A 922 22.76 0.54 -41.69
N PRO A 923 22.15 -0.02 -42.76
CA PRO A 923 22.21 0.66 -44.05
C PRO A 923 20.83 0.93 -44.66
N ASP A 924 20.78 2.01 -45.44
CA ASP A 924 19.69 2.55 -46.27
C ASP A 924 19.31 1.64 -47.43
N ILE A 925 18.01 1.57 -47.77
CA ILE A 925 17.49 1.51 -49.17
C ILE A 925 16.09 2.16 -49.23
N ASP A 926 15.88 2.94 -50.29
CA ASP A 926 14.77 3.86 -50.60
C ASP A 926 13.61 3.23 -51.41
N HIS A 927 12.46 3.96 -51.43
CA HIS A 927 11.38 4.07 -52.45
C HIS A 927 9.94 3.49 -52.27
N PRO A 928 8.89 4.19 -52.81
CA PRO A 928 7.51 4.25 -52.26
C PRO A 928 6.37 3.90 -53.26
N MET A 929 5.09 3.83 -52.79
CA MET A 929 3.82 4.22 -53.51
C MET A 929 2.57 3.98 -52.63
N ASN A 930 1.79 5.01 -52.27
CA ASN A 930 0.46 5.46 -52.81
C ASN A 930 -0.71 4.46 -52.60
N ILE A 931 -1.85 4.82 -51.97
CA ILE A 931 -3.04 5.47 -52.58
C ILE A 931 -4.02 6.02 -51.49
N ALA A 932 -4.86 7.00 -51.86
CA ALA A 932 -5.85 7.75 -51.08
C ALA A 932 -7.34 7.28 -51.35
N PRO A 933 -8.44 8.09 -51.23
CA PRO A 933 -9.20 8.49 -50.01
C PRO A 933 -10.79 8.51 -50.10
N PHE A 934 -11.47 8.84 -48.97
CA PHE A 934 -12.83 9.45 -48.73
C PHE A 934 -14.15 8.60 -48.90
N HIS A 935 -15.37 8.86 -48.34
CA HIS A 935 -16.14 10.00 -47.75
C HIS A 935 -17.42 9.56 -46.90
N HIS A 936 -17.88 10.40 -45.92
CA HIS A 936 -19.25 10.83 -45.41
C HIS A 936 -20.53 9.92 -45.34
N HIS A 937 -21.62 10.07 -44.52
CA HIS A 937 -22.16 10.94 -43.42
C HIS A 937 -23.51 10.33 -42.86
N ILE A 938 -24.04 10.83 -41.70
CA ILE A 938 -25.47 11.01 -41.23
C ILE A 938 -25.76 10.58 -39.75
N CYS A 939 -26.71 11.27 -39.09
CA CYS A 939 -26.87 11.68 -37.67
C CYS A 939 -28.10 11.07 -36.91
N MET A 940 -28.23 11.35 -35.59
CA MET A 940 -29.36 11.28 -34.61
C MET A 940 -29.04 10.42 -33.36
N ASP A 941 -29.42 10.65 -32.09
CA ASP A 941 -30.08 11.71 -31.30
C ASP A 941 -29.71 11.50 -29.79
N LYS A 942 -29.82 12.54 -28.94
CA LYS A 942 -29.25 12.63 -27.57
C LYS A 942 -30.23 12.28 -26.43
N VAL A 943 -29.71 11.75 -25.32
CA VAL A 943 -30.37 11.66 -23.99
C VAL A 943 -29.40 12.17 -22.91
N ASP A 944 -29.89 13.06 -22.04
CA ASP A 944 -29.14 13.84 -21.03
C ASP A 944 -28.95 13.10 -19.69
N GLY A 945 -27.77 13.28 -19.08
CA GLY A 945 -27.44 12.90 -17.71
C GLY A 945 -26.32 13.79 -17.17
N CYS A 946 -26.42 14.24 -15.91
CA CYS A 946 -25.57 15.25 -15.29
C CYS A 946 -24.13 14.76 -15.02
N TYR A 947 -23.14 15.42 -15.63
CA TYR A 947 -21.70 15.17 -15.47
C TYR A 947 -21.03 16.34 -14.73
N SER A 948 -20.29 16.05 -13.65
CA SER A 948 -19.35 16.99 -13.04
C SER A 948 -18.05 16.30 -12.60
N ASP A 949 -17.14 16.10 -13.56
CA ASP A 949 -15.70 16.13 -13.30
C ASP A 949 -15.21 17.46 -13.86
N SER A 950 -14.55 18.29 -13.04
CA SER A 950 -14.29 19.70 -13.39
C SER A 950 -13.44 19.83 -14.66
N HIS A 951 -14.17 20.05 -15.76
CA HIS A 951 -13.83 20.42 -17.14
C HIS A 951 -13.37 19.32 -18.10
N PHE A 952 -14.36 18.65 -18.72
CA PHE A 952 -14.37 18.43 -20.17
C PHE A 952 -15.59 19.09 -20.82
N SER A 953 -15.34 19.92 -21.82
CA SER A 953 -16.29 20.23 -22.88
C SER A 953 -16.32 19.04 -23.85
N PRO A 954 -17.47 18.66 -24.41
CA PRO A 954 -17.54 17.59 -25.39
C PRO A 954 -17.10 18.15 -26.75
N THR A 955 -15.87 17.87 -27.20
CA THR A 955 -15.64 17.83 -28.64
C THR A 955 -16.24 16.53 -29.15
N SER A 956 -17.37 16.68 -29.83
CA SER A 956 -18.06 15.66 -30.60
C SER A 956 -17.10 14.89 -31.51
N GLU A 957 -16.86 13.63 -31.21
CA GLU A 957 -16.61 12.63 -32.25
C GLU A 957 -17.36 11.36 -31.84
N THR A 958 -18.44 11.07 -32.57
CA THR A 958 -18.95 9.72 -32.74
C THR A 958 -17.79 8.80 -33.14
N PRO A 959 -17.78 7.53 -32.72
CA PRO A 959 -16.69 6.61 -33.01
C PRO A 959 -16.58 6.45 -34.53
N CYS A 960 -15.53 7.00 -35.14
CA CYS A 960 -15.07 6.42 -36.38
C CYS A 960 -14.73 4.96 -36.06
N HIS A 961 -15.41 4.03 -36.74
CA HIS A 961 -14.95 2.67 -36.91
C HIS A 961 -13.47 2.70 -37.33
N VAL A 962 -12.56 2.64 -36.35
CA VAL A 962 -11.23 2.12 -36.59
C VAL A 962 -11.43 0.62 -36.52
N CYS A 963 -11.35 0.02 -37.70
CA CYS A 963 -11.36 -1.42 -37.92
C CYS A 963 -10.64 -2.13 -36.77
N ALA A 964 -11.39 -2.97 -36.08
CA ALA A 964 -10.89 -3.91 -35.11
C ALA A 964 -9.95 -4.90 -35.82
N SER A 965 -8.67 -4.57 -35.92
CA SER A 965 -7.62 -5.58 -36.03
C SER A 965 -7.20 -5.95 -34.62
N GLY A 966 -7.79 -7.05 -34.13
CA GLY A 966 -7.67 -7.52 -32.77
C GLY A 966 -6.24 -7.88 -32.37
N CYS A 967 -5.99 -7.72 -31.07
CA CYS A 967 -5.13 -8.55 -30.22
C CYS A 967 -5.34 -8.07 -28.79
N GLY A 968 -5.93 -8.90 -27.93
CA GLY A 968 -6.01 -8.60 -26.48
C GLY A 968 -7.21 -9.18 -25.72
N SER A 969 -8.20 -9.78 -26.40
CA SER A 969 -9.22 -10.58 -25.72
C SER A 969 -8.90 -12.07 -25.92
N SER A 970 -8.58 -12.76 -24.84
CA SER A 970 -8.56 -14.21 -24.77
C SER A 970 -9.95 -14.77 -25.11
N THR A 971 -10.20 -15.07 -26.38
CA THR A 971 -11.26 -15.97 -26.80
C THR A 971 -10.65 -17.29 -27.24
N ARG A 972 -11.28 -18.38 -26.81
CA ARG A 972 -10.75 -19.74 -26.71
C ARG A 972 -10.48 -20.46 -28.05
N ASN A 973 -10.59 -19.80 -29.21
CA ASN A 973 -10.64 -20.46 -30.53
C ASN A 973 -9.68 -19.89 -31.60
N ALA A 974 -8.61 -19.14 -31.23
CA ALA A 974 -7.68 -18.57 -32.22
C ALA A 974 -6.45 -19.45 -32.56
N ALA A 975 -6.43 -20.72 -32.13
CA ALA A 975 -5.27 -21.60 -32.29
C ALA A 975 -5.24 -22.39 -33.62
N ASP A 976 -6.32 -22.43 -34.41
CA ASP A 976 -6.43 -23.39 -35.53
C ASP A 976 -6.12 -22.83 -36.93
N CYS A 977 -5.43 -21.69 -37.05
CA CYS A 977 -5.23 -21.04 -38.37
C CYS A 977 -3.78 -20.63 -38.69
N ALA A 978 -2.77 -21.28 -38.11
CA ALA A 978 -1.39 -21.14 -38.58
C ALA A 978 -0.98 -22.40 -39.36
N SER A 979 -0.75 -22.29 -40.66
CA SER A 979 -0.23 -23.41 -41.45
C SER A 979 1.16 -23.82 -40.93
N GLY A 980 1.39 -25.13 -40.80
CA GLY A 980 2.63 -25.71 -40.25
C GLY A 980 3.92 -25.39 -41.03
N GLU A 981 3.81 -24.64 -42.12
CA GLU A 981 4.92 -24.11 -42.91
C GLU A 981 5.41 -22.75 -42.36
N THR A 982 4.49 -21.94 -41.84
CA THR A 982 4.79 -20.65 -41.19
C THR A 982 5.50 -20.84 -39.85
N ILE A 983 5.14 -21.91 -39.14
CA ILE A 983 5.78 -22.31 -37.86
C ILE A 983 7.21 -22.80 -38.11
N ARG A 984 7.42 -23.65 -39.13
CA ARG A 984 8.76 -24.13 -39.51
C ARG A 984 9.69 -23.03 -40.02
N MET A 985 9.17 -22.02 -40.72
CA MET A 985 9.98 -20.86 -41.12
C MET A 985 10.36 -19.96 -39.92
N ALA A 986 9.48 -19.81 -38.93
CA ALA A 986 9.78 -19.06 -37.71
C ALA A 986 10.82 -19.78 -36.82
N GLU A 987 10.75 -21.11 -36.74
CA GLU A 987 11.73 -21.94 -36.02
C GLU A 987 13.10 -21.94 -36.72
N ALA A 988 13.12 -22.01 -38.06
CA ALA A 988 14.36 -21.91 -38.85
C ALA A 988 15.02 -20.52 -38.72
N ALA A 989 14.23 -19.44 -38.67
CA ALA A 989 14.72 -18.09 -38.45
C ALA A 989 15.27 -17.88 -37.03
N ALA A 990 14.64 -18.50 -36.01
CA ALA A 990 15.13 -18.48 -34.64
C ALA A 990 16.43 -19.29 -34.46
N ALA A 991 16.55 -20.44 -35.14
CA ALA A 991 17.78 -21.24 -35.16
C ALA A 991 18.95 -20.53 -35.87
N ALA A 992 18.68 -19.83 -36.98
CA ALA A 992 19.67 -19.01 -37.68
C ALA A 992 20.14 -17.81 -36.85
N ALA A 993 19.24 -17.18 -36.09
CA ALA A 993 19.58 -16.10 -35.16
C ALA A 993 20.45 -16.58 -33.98
N LEU A 994 20.21 -17.79 -33.46
CA LEU A 994 21.07 -18.40 -32.43
C LEU A 994 22.46 -18.77 -32.96
N ALA A 995 22.56 -19.26 -34.21
CA ALA A 995 23.84 -19.60 -34.83
C ALA A 995 24.69 -18.35 -35.13
N ALA A 996 24.07 -17.22 -35.47
CA ALA A 996 24.76 -15.95 -35.71
C ALA A 996 25.38 -15.34 -34.44
N VAL A 997 24.79 -15.59 -33.26
CA VAL A 997 25.34 -15.11 -31.97
C VAL A 997 26.60 -15.90 -31.59
N ASN A 998 26.66 -17.21 -31.88
CA ASN A 998 27.81 -18.07 -31.56
C ASN A 998 29.02 -17.90 -32.51
N ALA A 999 28.85 -17.25 -33.67
CA ALA A 999 29.93 -17.01 -34.62
C ALA A 999 30.70 -15.69 -34.38
N SER A 1000 30.29 -14.87 -33.41
CA SER A 1000 30.87 -13.53 -33.17
C SER A 1000 32.06 -13.49 -32.20
N THR A 1001 32.52 -14.64 -31.71
CA THR A 1001 33.72 -14.76 -30.86
C THR A 1001 34.84 -15.55 -31.55
N SER A 1002 35.38 -15.05 -32.66
CA SER A 1002 36.78 -15.33 -33.03
C SER A 1002 37.29 -14.41 -34.13
N HIS A 1003 38.42 -13.73 -33.86
CA HIS A 1003 39.58 -13.45 -34.72
C HIS A 1003 40.41 -12.36 -34.00
N SER A 1004 41.73 -12.43 -33.85
CA SER A 1004 42.74 -13.11 -34.66
C SER A 1004 44.06 -13.28 -33.88
N SER A 1005 44.79 -14.36 -34.15
CA SER A 1005 46.25 -14.34 -34.20
C SER A 1005 46.70 -15.32 -35.29
N CYS A 1006 47.44 -14.77 -36.23
CA CYS A 1006 48.06 -15.37 -37.40
C CYS A 1006 49.18 -16.38 -37.04
N GLY A 1007 49.29 -17.44 -37.85
CA GLY A 1007 50.40 -18.40 -37.85
C GLY A 1007 50.11 -19.53 -38.85
N GLY A 1008 50.94 -19.69 -39.88
CA GLY A 1008 50.64 -20.43 -41.10
C GLY A 1008 50.97 -21.93 -41.09
N GLY A 1009 50.76 -22.55 -42.26
CA GLY A 1009 51.49 -23.75 -42.69
C GLY A 1009 50.69 -25.04 -42.83
N SER A 1010 50.39 -25.38 -44.10
CA SER A 1010 50.50 -26.72 -44.71
C SER A 1010 49.73 -27.95 -44.17
N SER A 1011 48.83 -28.44 -45.04
CA SER A 1011 48.63 -29.85 -45.48
C SER A 1011 48.53 -31.00 -44.45
N SER A 1012 47.42 -31.75 -44.50
CA SER A 1012 47.38 -33.12 -45.05
C SER A 1012 46.03 -33.81 -44.77
N CYS A 1013 45.69 -34.68 -45.70
CA CYS A 1013 44.52 -35.51 -45.92
C CYS A 1013 44.37 -36.75 -45.00
N GLY A 1014 43.14 -37.30 -44.99
CA GLY A 1014 42.77 -38.65 -44.53
C GLY A 1014 41.74 -38.61 -43.39
N GLY A 1015 40.59 -39.29 -43.38
CA GLY A 1015 40.10 -40.41 -44.17
C GLY A 1015 39.39 -41.40 -43.23
N GLY A 1016 38.19 -41.85 -43.60
CA GLY A 1016 37.51 -43.06 -43.10
C GLY A 1016 36.50 -42.83 -41.96
N SER A 1017 35.17 -43.05 -42.09
CA SER A 1017 34.34 -44.15 -42.62
C SER A 1017 34.06 -45.28 -41.63
N SER A 1018 32.79 -45.40 -41.20
CA SER A 1018 31.92 -46.61 -41.12
C SER A 1018 30.82 -46.37 -40.07
N SER A 1019 29.52 -46.25 -40.44
CA SER A 1019 28.58 -47.36 -40.79
C SER A 1019 28.30 -48.22 -39.56
N CYS A 1020 27.11 -48.65 -39.15
CA CYS A 1020 25.78 -48.95 -39.72
C CYS A 1020 24.90 -49.31 -38.47
N GLY A 1021 23.57 -49.35 -38.43
CA GLY A 1021 22.48 -49.32 -39.40
C GLY A 1021 21.23 -49.98 -38.76
N GLY A 1022 20.04 -49.60 -39.25
CA GLY A 1022 18.77 -50.36 -39.19
C GLY A 1022 18.05 -50.41 -37.83
N GLY A 1023 16.73 -50.28 -37.70
CA GLY A 1023 15.63 -50.19 -38.66
C GLY A 1023 14.36 -50.82 -38.05
N SER A 1024 13.18 -50.27 -38.37
CA SER A 1024 11.83 -50.89 -38.28
C SER A 1024 11.24 -51.15 -36.88
N SER A 1025 9.93 -51.10 -36.59
CA SER A 1025 8.68 -50.81 -37.33
C SER A 1025 7.50 -50.88 -36.31
N CYS A 1026 6.36 -50.22 -36.61
CA CYS A 1026 4.93 -50.48 -36.24
C CYS A 1026 4.57 -50.95 -34.80
N GLY A 1027 3.52 -50.50 -34.09
CA GLY A 1027 2.21 -49.93 -34.42
C GLY A 1027 1.18 -50.47 -33.38
N GLY A 1028 0.04 -49.80 -33.17
CA GLY A 1028 -1.18 -50.45 -32.64
C GLY A 1028 -1.64 -50.11 -31.21
N SER A 1029 -2.55 -49.14 -31.11
CA SER A 1029 -3.87 -49.17 -30.44
C SER A 1029 -4.23 -50.08 -29.25
N SER A 1030 -4.89 -49.43 -28.28
CA SER A 1030 -6.11 -49.79 -27.53
C SER A 1030 -6.10 -50.75 -26.33
N SER A 1031 -6.61 -50.20 -25.21
CA SER A 1031 -7.52 -50.76 -24.21
C SER A 1031 -7.07 -51.95 -23.35
N TYR A 1032 -6.82 -51.69 -22.06
CA TYR A 1032 -7.73 -51.98 -20.93
C TYR A 1032 -7.31 -51.18 -19.69
#